data_AF-A0AAD4Y319-F1
#
_entry.id   AF-A0AAD4Y319-F1
#
_cell.length_a   1.000
_cell.length_b   1.000
_cell.length_c   1.000
_cell.angle_alpha   90.00
_cell.angle_beta   90.00
_cell.angle_gamma   90.00
#
_symmetry.space_group_name_H-M   'P 1'
#
loop_
_entity.id
_entity.type
_entity.pdbx_description
1 polymer ?
#
loop_
_entity_poly.entity_id
_entity_poly.type
_entity_poly.pdbx_seq_one_letter_code
_entity_poly.pdbx_strand_id
1 'polypeptide(L)'
;MASKEGGMAFSRKSYKLTSDAERSRVTGIVHEKLLSDYLHRVFASPDQGPTAATSRKPLNFQNLPEHLDQLLHVDKEEEESQEQVEGRLGPSTVVLDHTGGFEGLLLVDDDLLGVIGHSNFGTIRSTTCVYKGKWIYEVLISSQGLMQIGWCTINCRFNQEEGVGDTHNSYAYDGNRVRKWNVTTTNYGKAWAAGDIVSCLIDLDEGTLSFSLNGVSLGTAFENLSRGLGMAYFPAISLSFKESVAFNFGSRPLRYPFVKKAVVAGYRPLQDPPSTSLVRAQRLLGCFRAVLSVELDPVEGRLVEKKSSEWQLQGQPTILLTLAHIFHHFASLLCEVYVVEAVLMSFLLGVVEAGPPEQAQTVVHHVLDLLWLFMEDYEVQDCLKQLMMSLLRLYRFSPIVPDLSLQIHYLRLTIAILSHEKSRKFLLSNVLFDVLRSIVFFYIKSPLRVEEAGLQELIPTTWWPHRSPREGKEEVREETSEERLRRRAYERGCQRLKKRIEVVEELQVQILKLLLNNKDDNGGEASRYIFLTKFRKFLQENASGRGNTPMLCPPEYMVCFLHRLISALRFYWDEYKASNPRTSFSEEAYVPPQIFYNGKVDYFDLQRLGGLLSHLRKTLKDDLASKANILIDPLELQATTMDDLDEDEEPAPAAAQRPMQALAVGGALPLPRPGWLSSPTLGRANRFLSTAAVSLMTPRRPLSASEKVKVRTLSAEQRTREDIEGSQWNEGLLVGRPPEEPEQPLTENSLLEVLDGAVMMYNLSVHQQLGKMVGVSDDVNEYAMALRDTEDKLRRCPKRRKDILAELSKSQKVFSEKLDHLSRRLAWVHAAVYSQEKMQDIYWLLRVCLRTIEHGDRTGSLFAFMPEFYLSVAINSYSALKNYFGPVHSMEELPGYEETLTRLAAILAKHFADTRIVGTDIRDSLMQALASYVCYPNSLRAVERIPEEQRIAMVRNLLAPYEQRPWAQTNWILVRLWRGCGFGYRYTRLPHLLKTKPEDANLPSLQKPCPSTLLQQHMADLLREGPDVAPSFLNSVLNQLNWAFSEFIGMIQEVGHRGALRAGGGRGRGTTCSVGRPLTDARPRGGAQIQQAAERLERNYVDSRQLKVCATCFDLSVSLLRVLEMTITLVPEIFLDWARPTSEMLLRRLAQLLNQVLNRVTAERNLFDRVVTLRLPGLESVDHYPILVAVTGILVRLLVHGPASG
;
A
#
# COMPACT_ATOMS: atom_id res chain seq x y z
N MET A 1 -25.50 -24.59 -3.41
CA MET A 1 -26.19 -25.90 -3.31
C MET A 1 -27.27 -25.79 -2.23
N ALA A 2 -28.41 -26.49 -2.37
CA ALA A 2 -29.49 -26.42 -1.37
C ALA A 2 -29.18 -27.31 -0.16
N SER A 3 -28.92 -26.70 1.00
CA SER A 3 -28.79 -27.41 2.27
C SER A 3 -30.16 -27.83 2.79
N LYS A 4 -30.40 -29.14 2.90
CA LYS A 4 -31.54 -29.65 3.67
C LYS A 4 -31.39 -29.26 5.14
N GLU A 5 -32.46 -28.74 5.73
CA GLU A 5 -32.56 -28.53 7.18
C GLU A 5 -32.58 -29.88 7.91
N GLY A 6 -31.40 -30.39 8.27
CA GLY A 6 -31.21 -31.53 9.15
C GLY A 6 -30.94 -31.05 10.57
N GLY A 7 -31.99 -30.83 11.35
CA GLY A 7 -31.88 -30.38 12.74
C GLY A 7 -31.25 -31.44 13.66
N MET A 8 -29.93 -31.50 13.71
CA MET A 8 -29.22 -32.17 14.82
C MET A 8 -29.27 -31.28 16.05
N ALA A 9 -30.28 -31.49 16.89
CA ALA A 9 -30.35 -30.87 18.21
C ALA A 9 -29.26 -31.47 19.12
N PHE A 10 -28.11 -30.80 19.20
CA PHE A 10 -27.11 -31.10 20.22
C PHE A 10 -27.68 -30.83 21.62
N SER A 11 -27.32 -31.68 22.59
CA SER A 11 -27.83 -31.61 23.97
C SER A 11 -27.32 -30.36 24.69
N ARG A 12 -28.07 -29.26 24.61
CA ARG A 12 -27.80 -27.99 25.33
C ARG A 12 -27.72 -28.21 26.84
N LYS A 13 -26.83 -27.48 27.54
CA LYS A 13 -26.73 -27.51 29.01
C LYS A 13 -28.08 -27.15 29.66
N SER A 14 -28.73 -28.12 30.28
CA SER A 14 -30.01 -27.94 30.97
C SER A 14 -29.79 -27.64 32.46
N TYR A 15 -29.92 -26.37 32.86
CA TYR A 15 -29.78 -25.91 34.24
C TYR A 15 -31.01 -26.21 35.13
N LYS A 16 -31.62 -27.40 34.97
CA LYS A 16 -32.74 -27.84 35.80
C LYS A 16 -32.23 -28.36 37.14
N LEU A 17 -32.58 -27.68 38.23
CA LEU A 17 -32.32 -28.14 39.60
C LEU A 17 -33.15 -29.41 39.89
N THR A 18 -32.47 -30.52 40.17
CA THR A 18 -33.11 -31.76 40.61
C THR A 18 -33.56 -31.66 42.06
N SER A 19 -34.81 -32.02 42.34
CA SER A 19 -35.37 -31.95 43.69
C SER A 19 -35.02 -33.18 44.53
N ASP A 20 -34.05 -33.05 45.43
CA ASP A 20 -34.03 -33.85 46.66
C ASP A 20 -34.61 -32.99 47.79
N ALA A 21 -35.82 -33.35 48.22
CA ALA A 21 -36.60 -32.61 49.19
C ALA A 21 -36.20 -32.93 50.64
N GLU A 22 -34.90 -32.95 50.96
CA GLU A 22 -34.43 -33.12 52.33
C GLU A 22 -33.09 -32.39 52.61
N ARG A 23 -33.04 -31.71 53.77
CA ARG A 23 -31.88 -31.00 54.36
C ARG A 23 -31.47 -29.65 53.73
N SER A 24 -32.27 -28.63 54.08
CA SER A 24 -31.83 -27.23 54.17
C SER A 24 -30.53 -27.07 54.98
N ARG A 25 -29.44 -26.68 54.30
CA ARG A 25 -28.37 -25.74 54.79
C ARG A 25 -27.19 -25.54 53.82
N VAL A 26 -27.22 -26.07 52.60
CA VAL A 26 -26.17 -25.86 51.59
C VAL A 26 -26.76 -25.27 50.32
N THR A 27 -26.54 -23.96 50.11
CA THR A 27 -26.42 -23.21 48.83
C THR A 27 -26.59 -21.73 49.15
N GLY A 28 -25.76 -20.85 48.58
CA GLY A 28 -25.79 -19.40 48.83
C GLY A 28 -26.93 -18.66 48.11
N ILE A 29 -28.15 -19.21 48.14
CA ILE A 29 -29.36 -18.60 47.58
C ILE A 29 -30.00 -17.74 48.68
N VAL A 30 -30.44 -16.54 48.31
CA VAL A 30 -31.08 -15.59 49.25
C VAL A 30 -32.47 -16.07 49.68
N HIS A 31 -32.95 -15.58 50.84
CA HIS A 31 -34.25 -15.96 51.38
C HIS A 31 -35.39 -15.72 50.38
N GLU A 32 -36.37 -16.64 50.33
CA GLU A 32 -37.39 -16.75 49.26
C GLU A 32 -38.12 -15.44 48.93
N LYS A 33 -38.46 -14.62 49.94
CA LYS A 33 -39.04 -13.30 49.74
C LYS A 33 -38.11 -12.34 48.97
N LEU A 34 -36.83 -12.24 49.38
CA LEU A 34 -35.85 -11.40 48.70
C LEU A 34 -35.53 -11.91 47.30
N LEU A 35 -35.55 -13.24 47.10
CA LEU A 35 -35.44 -13.85 45.78
C LEU A 35 -36.61 -13.44 44.87
N SER A 36 -37.85 -13.55 45.36
CA SER A 36 -39.04 -13.13 44.60
C SER A 36 -39.02 -11.64 44.29
N ASP A 37 -38.70 -10.78 45.26
CA ASP A 37 -38.60 -9.33 45.07
C ASP A 37 -37.50 -8.97 44.04
N TYR A 38 -36.34 -9.65 44.07
CA TYR A 38 -35.26 -9.50 43.10
C TYR A 38 -35.69 -9.90 41.68
N LEU A 39 -36.26 -11.09 41.52
CA LEU A 39 -36.67 -11.59 40.21
C LEU A 39 -37.79 -10.72 39.61
N HIS A 40 -38.77 -10.28 40.41
CA HIS A 40 -39.79 -9.32 39.96
C HIS A 40 -39.21 -7.94 39.59
N ARG A 41 -38.06 -7.53 40.14
CA ARG A 41 -37.36 -6.29 39.76
C ARG A 41 -36.58 -6.44 38.45
N VAL A 42 -36.04 -7.64 38.17
CA VAL A 42 -35.25 -7.97 36.96
C VAL A 42 -36.14 -8.27 35.76
N PHE A 43 -37.24 -9.01 35.94
CA PHE A 43 -38.15 -9.45 34.88
C PHE A 43 -39.44 -8.61 34.80
N ALA A 44 -39.39 -7.37 35.26
CA ALA A 44 -40.53 -6.45 35.21
C ALA A 44 -40.97 -6.17 33.75
N SER A 45 -42.26 -6.37 33.46
CA SER A 45 -42.84 -6.00 32.16
C SER A 45 -42.93 -4.46 32.03
N PRO A 46 -42.46 -3.87 30.91
CA PRO A 46 -42.50 -2.42 30.71
C PRO A 46 -43.92 -1.85 30.57
N ASP A 47 -44.90 -2.67 30.15
CA ASP A 47 -46.28 -2.23 29.92
C ASP A 47 -47.18 -2.36 31.16
N GLN A 48 -46.67 -2.94 32.25
CA GLN A 48 -47.40 -3.04 33.52
C GLN A 48 -46.95 -1.97 34.50
N GLY A 49 -47.74 -0.90 34.62
CA GLY A 49 -47.64 0.07 35.71
C GLY A 49 -47.71 -0.59 37.10
N PRO A 50 -47.34 0.11 38.19
CA PRO A 50 -47.17 -0.48 39.51
C PRO A 50 -48.49 -0.98 40.13
N THR A 51 -48.89 -2.20 39.78
CA THR A 51 -49.96 -2.96 40.42
C THR A 51 -49.61 -3.22 41.89
N ALA A 52 -50.57 -2.99 42.80
CA ALA A 52 -50.37 -3.11 44.24
C ALA A 52 -49.71 -4.45 44.67
N ALA A 53 -48.82 -4.37 45.66
CA ALA A 53 -47.91 -5.45 46.06
C ALA A 53 -48.58 -6.70 46.70
N THR A 54 -49.91 -6.79 46.72
CA THR A 54 -50.69 -7.76 47.51
C THR A 54 -51.23 -8.97 46.74
N SER A 55 -51.00 -9.09 45.41
CA SER A 55 -51.52 -10.21 44.61
C SER A 55 -50.52 -10.88 43.65
N ARG A 56 -49.22 -10.56 43.72
CA ARG A 56 -48.21 -11.22 42.87
C ARG A 56 -47.93 -12.64 43.37
N LYS A 57 -47.97 -13.63 42.46
CA LYS A 57 -47.43 -14.97 42.74
C LYS A 57 -45.92 -14.84 43.03
N PRO A 58 -45.38 -15.59 44.03
CA PRO A 58 -43.95 -15.57 44.29
C PRO A 58 -43.18 -16.12 43.10
N LEU A 59 -42.13 -15.42 42.67
CA LEU A 59 -41.26 -15.88 41.59
C LEU A 59 -40.03 -16.59 42.18
N ASN A 60 -39.63 -17.71 41.59
CA ASN A 60 -38.46 -18.49 41.96
C ASN A 60 -37.86 -19.17 40.73
N PHE A 61 -36.69 -19.82 40.86
CA PHE A 61 -36.03 -20.46 39.71
C PHE A 61 -36.77 -21.66 39.10
N GLN A 62 -37.85 -22.17 39.73
CA GLN A 62 -38.65 -23.25 39.15
C GLN A 62 -39.74 -22.72 38.20
N ASN A 63 -40.37 -21.58 38.54
CA ASN A 63 -41.41 -20.95 37.71
C ASN A 63 -40.88 -19.81 36.81
N LEU A 64 -39.62 -19.41 36.97
CA LEU A 64 -38.97 -18.40 36.13
C LEU A 64 -38.96 -18.73 34.62
N PRO A 65 -38.71 -19.98 34.15
CA PRO A 65 -38.76 -20.29 32.71
C PRO A 65 -40.14 -20.01 32.09
N GLU A 66 -41.23 -20.45 32.73
CA GLU A 66 -42.60 -20.19 32.26
C GLU A 66 -42.94 -18.69 32.25
N HIS A 67 -42.43 -17.94 33.23
CA HIS A 67 -42.57 -16.49 33.27
C HIS A 67 -41.75 -15.78 32.18
N LEU A 68 -40.55 -16.28 31.87
CA LEU A 68 -39.74 -15.82 30.75
C LEU A 68 -40.41 -16.08 29.41
N ASP A 69 -40.97 -17.27 29.19
CA ASP A 69 -41.71 -17.58 27.96
C ASP A 69 -42.94 -16.64 27.80
N GLN A 70 -43.63 -16.29 28.89
CA GLN A 70 -44.68 -15.26 28.87
C GLN A 70 -44.14 -13.85 28.58
N LEU A 71 -43.00 -13.46 29.18
CA LEU A 71 -42.36 -12.16 28.96
C LEU A 71 -41.79 -12.03 27.53
N LEU A 72 -41.38 -13.14 26.92
CA LEU A 72 -40.84 -13.23 25.55
C LEU A 72 -41.90 -13.61 24.51
N HIS A 73 -43.15 -13.81 24.94
CA HIS A 73 -44.29 -13.91 24.05
C HIS A 73 -44.45 -12.60 23.28
N VAL A 74 -44.52 -12.72 21.96
CA VAL A 74 -44.93 -11.66 21.05
C VAL A 74 -46.17 -12.22 20.38
N ASP A 75 -47.24 -11.43 20.34
CA ASP A 75 -48.54 -11.94 19.95
C ASP A 75 -48.53 -12.35 18.47
N LYS A 76 -48.73 -13.66 18.25
CA LYS A 76 -48.62 -14.31 16.93
C LYS A 76 -49.71 -13.90 15.94
N GLU A 77 -50.69 -13.11 16.35
CA GLU A 77 -51.75 -12.59 15.46
C GLU A 77 -51.17 -11.70 14.33
N GLU A 78 -49.93 -11.22 14.45
CA GLU A 78 -49.18 -10.57 13.35
C GLU A 78 -48.22 -11.50 12.56
N GLU A 79 -47.90 -12.71 13.05
CA GLU A 79 -46.95 -13.65 12.41
C GLU A 79 -47.63 -14.73 11.54
N GLU A 80 -48.86 -15.17 11.87
CA GLU A 80 -49.58 -16.15 11.01
C GLU A 80 -50.12 -15.53 9.71
N SER A 81 -50.15 -14.19 9.62
CA SER A 81 -50.25 -13.47 8.36
C SER A 81 -48.90 -13.28 7.67
N GLN A 82 -48.23 -14.40 7.32
CA GLN A 82 -47.30 -14.41 6.18
C GLN A 82 -48.08 -14.32 4.84
N GLU A 83 -49.03 -13.39 4.78
CA GLU A 83 -49.47 -12.84 3.50
C GLU A 83 -48.25 -12.18 2.84
N GLN A 84 -48.09 -12.35 1.53
CA GLN A 84 -47.03 -11.67 0.79
C GLN A 84 -47.14 -10.17 1.05
N VAL A 85 -46.10 -9.57 1.67
CA VAL A 85 -46.10 -8.13 2.01
C VAL A 85 -46.48 -7.34 0.76
N GLU A 86 -47.67 -6.74 0.78
CA GLU A 86 -48.32 -6.28 -0.43
C GLU A 86 -47.42 -5.25 -1.15
N GLY A 87 -47.09 -5.53 -2.41
CA GLY A 87 -46.16 -4.71 -3.17
C GLY A 87 -44.73 -5.26 -3.28
N ARG A 88 -44.43 -6.45 -2.74
CA ARG A 88 -43.11 -7.10 -2.80
C ARG A 88 -43.19 -8.50 -3.41
N LEU A 89 -42.23 -8.87 -4.26
CA LEU A 89 -42.13 -10.20 -4.88
C LEU A 89 -40.67 -10.70 -4.82
N GLY A 90 -40.47 -11.94 -4.34
CA GLY A 90 -39.15 -12.56 -4.20
C GLY A 90 -38.93 -13.19 -2.82
N PRO A 91 -37.80 -13.89 -2.60
CA PRO A 91 -37.45 -14.51 -1.32
C PRO A 91 -37.41 -13.49 -0.17
N SER A 92 -37.61 -13.94 1.07
CA SER A 92 -37.54 -13.10 2.27
C SER A 92 -36.13 -12.51 2.46
N THR A 93 -35.09 -13.36 2.36
CA THR A 93 -33.70 -12.92 2.25
C THR A 93 -33.42 -12.32 0.88
N VAL A 94 -32.92 -11.08 0.85
CA VAL A 94 -32.66 -10.35 -0.39
C VAL A 94 -31.15 -10.26 -0.64
N VAL A 95 -30.73 -10.73 -1.80
CA VAL A 95 -29.32 -10.77 -2.25
C VAL A 95 -29.21 -10.41 -3.72
N LEU A 96 -27.99 -10.30 -4.25
CA LEU A 96 -27.72 -10.16 -5.68
C LEU A 96 -27.91 -11.51 -6.42
N ASP A 97 -28.64 -11.48 -7.53
CA ASP A 97 -28.92 -12.67 -8.35
C ASP A 97 -27.77 -12.95 -9.33
N HIS A 98 -26.83 -13.77 -8.87
CA HIS A 98 -25.71 -14.31 -9.63
C HIS A 98 -26.08 -15.53 -10.51
N THR A 99 -27.35 -15.92 -10.60
CA THR A 99 -27.79 -17.12 -11.34
C THR A 99 -28.50 -16.82 -12.66
N GLY A 100 -29.27 -15.73 -12.72
CA GLY A 100 -29.92 -15.25 -13.96
C GLY A 100 -30.16 -13.73 -14.01
N GLY A 101 -29.76 -13.01 -12.97
CA GLY A 101 -30.03 -11.59 -12.80
C GLY A 101 -28.95 -10.64 -13.33
N PHE A 102 -27.87 -11.17 -13.91
CA PHE A 102 -26.67 -10.42 -14.26
C PHE A 102 -26.27 -10.52 -15.75
N GLU A 103 -25.42 -9.59 -16.18
CA GLU A 103 -24.81 -9.48 -17.51
C GLU A 103 -23.36 -8.99 -17.38
N GLY A 104 -22.45 -9.51 -18.22
CA GLY A 104 -21.02 -9.23 -18.15
C GLY A 104 -20.27 -9.98 -17.03
N LEU A 105 -18.98 -9.65 -16.86
CA LEU A 105 -18.11 -10.29 -15.85
C LEU A 105 -18.12 -9.47 -14.55
N LEU A 106 -18.50 -10.13 -13.46
CA LEU A 106 -18.62 -9.60 -12.11
C LEU A 106 -18.02 -10.61 -11.11
N LEU A 107 -17.39 -10.12 -10.05
CA LEU A 107 -17.11 -10.91 -8.84
C LEU A 107 -18.13 -10.51 -7.77
N VAL A 108 -18.68 -11.49 -7.07
CA VAL A 108 -19.70 -11.29 -6.01
C VAL A 108 -19.18 -11.95 -4.74
N ASP A 109 -19.33 -11.27 -3.59
CA ASP A 109 -18.87 -11.78 -2.29
C ASP A 109 -19.70 -12.99 -1.82
N ASP A 110 -19.15 -13.81 -0.91
CA ASP A 110 -19.81 -15.03 -0.38
C ASP A 110 -21.21 -14.79 0.23
N ASP A 111 -21.46 -13.58 0.75
CA ASP A 111 -22.76 -13.18 1.31
C ASP A 111 -23.78 -12.69 0.25
N LEU A 112 -23.35 -12.62 -1.02
CA LEU A 112 -24.10 -12.12 -2.17
C LEU A 112 -24.60 -10.67 -2.02
N LEU A 113 -23.90 -9.86 -1.22
CA LEU A 113 -24.20 -8.43 -1.02
C LEU A 113 -23.08 -7.52 -1.56
N GLY A 114 -21.81 -7.97 -1.55
CA GLY A 114 -20.69 -7.28 -2.20
C GLY A 114 -20.55 -7.63 -3.68
N VAL A 115 -20.14 -6.67 -4.52
CA VAL A 115 -19.90 -6.91 -5.95
C VAL A 115 -18.81 -5.99 -6.54
N ILE A 116 -17.99 -6.54 -7.45
CA ILE A 116 -16.89 -5.88 -8.15
C ILE A 116 -17.02 -6.06 -9.67
N GLY A 117 -16.92 -4.96 -10.41
CA GLY A 117 -16.92 -4.93 -11.88
C GLY A 117 -15.62 -5.50 -12.48
N HIS A 118 -15.73 -6.52 -13.33
CA HIS A 118 -14.60 -7.09 -14.09
C HIS A 118 -14.77 -6.96 -15.60
N SER A 119 -15.73 -6.15 -16.04
CA SER A 119 -16.00 -5.78 -17.43
C SER A 119 -16.35 -4.29 -17.52
N ASN A 120 -16.53 -3.74 -18.73
CA ASN A 120 -16.74 -2.30 -18.91
C ASN A 120 -18.05 -1.79 -18.27
N PHE A 121 -19.10 -2.62 -18.19
CA PHE A 121 -20.38 -2.24 -17.60
C PHE A 121 -21.19 -3.45 -17.08
N GLY A 122 -20.52 -4.31 -16.30
CA GLY A 122 -21.15 -5.49 -15.72
C GLY A 122 -22.34 -5.09 -14.85
N THR A 123 -23.50 -5.70 -15.11
CA THR A 123 -24.79 -5.29 -14.52
C THR A 123 -25.41 -6.43 -13.74
N ILE A 124 -25.95 -6.18 -12.54
CA ILE A 124 -26.62 -7.19 -11.71
C ILE A 124 -27.86 -6.63 -11.01
N ARG A 125 -28.86 -7.49 -10.83
CA ARG A 125 -30.13 -7.23 -10.13
C ARG A 125 -30.19 -7.99 -8.81
N SER A 126 -31.04 -7.55 -7.88
CA SER A 126 -31.42 -8.34 -6.70
C SER A 126 -32.36 -9.51 -7.05
N THR A 127 -32.50 -10.45 -6.12
CA THR A 127 -33.48 -11.56 -6.17
C THR A 127 -34.94 -11.14 -5.95
N THR A 128 -35.18 -9.91 -5.47
CA THR A 128 -36.48 -9.41 -5.03
C THR A 128 -36.80 -8.06 -5.67
N CYS A 129 -38.07 -7.86 -6.05
CA CYS A 129 -38.60 -6.63 -6.64
C CYS A 129 -39.86 -6.12 -5.93
N VAL A 130 -40.25 -4.89 -6.27
CA VAL A 130 -41.39 -4.18 -5.66
C VAL A 130 -42.32 -3.55 -6.71
N TYR A 131 -43.62 -3.54 -6.46
CA TYR A 131 -44.68 -3.08 -7.40
C TYR A 131 -45.74 -2.15 -6.76
N LYS A 132 -45.77 -2.01 -5.43
CA LYS A 132 -46.66 -1.11 -4.66
C LYS A 132 -45.95 -0.70 -3.37
N GLY A 133 -46.31 0.42 -2.72
CA GLY A 133 -45.71 0.84 -1.46
C GLY A 133 -44.40 1.63 -1.60
N LYS A 134 -43.78 1.92 -0.45
CA LYS A 134 -42.59 2.77 -0.33
C LYS A 134 -41.40 1.95 0.19
N TRP A 135 -40.34 1.87 -0.61
CA TRP A 135 -39.24 0.95 -0.38
C TRP A 135 -37.87 1.62 -0.44
N ILE A 136 -36.94 1.14 0.39
CA ILE A 136 -35.58 1.67 0.51
C ILE A 136 -34.56 0.53 0.58
N TYR A 137 -33.40 0.76 -0.04
CA TYR A 137 -32.17 0.02 0.24
C TYR A 137 -30.99 0.99 0.29
N GLU A 138 -29.90 0.56 0.92
CA GLU A 138 -28.64 1.31 0.97
C GLU A 138 -27.58 0.61 0.12
N VAL A 139 -26.74 1.41 -0.56
CA VAL A 139 -25.54 0.95 -1.25
C VAL A 139 -24.34 1.68 -0.70
N LEU A 140 -23.36 0.91 -0.27
CA LEU A 140 -22.10 1.37 0.28
C LEU A 140 -21.04 1.42 -0.83
N ILE A 141 -20.56 2.63 -1.11
CA ILE A 141 -19.64 2.93 -2.19
C ILE A 141 -18.22 2.51 -1.76
N SER A 142 -17.65 1.45 -2.36
CA SER A 142 -16.28 0.99 -2.04
C SER A 142 -15.21 1.61 -2.93
N SER A 143 -15.56 2.05 -4.14
CA SER A 143 -14.73 2.83 -5.06
C SER A 143 -15.50 4.01 -5.64
N GLN A 144 -14.80 5.02 -6.17
CA GLN A 144 -15.43 6.31 -6.54
C GLN A 144 -15.66 6.51 -8.05
N GLY A 145 -15.36 5.52 -8.90
CA GLY A 145 -15.43 5.67 -10.35
C GLY A 145 -16.81 5.39 -10.94
N LEU A 146 -16.82 4.92 -12.18
CA LEU A 146 -18.00 4.94 -13.04
C LEU A 146 -18.97 3.78 -12.73
N MET A 147 -20.12 4.13 -12.16
CA MET A 147 -21.19 3.20 -11.81
C MET A 147 -22.56 3.87 -12.01
N GLN A 148 -23.61 3.07 -12.15
CA GLN A 148 -25.01 3.52 -12.17
C GLN A 148 -25.81 2.68 -11.18
N ILE A 149 -26.40 3.31 -10.15
CA ILE A 149 -27.14 2.64 -9.07
C ILE A 149 -28.61 3.03 -9.15
N GLY A 150 -29.53 2.06 -9.12
CA GLY A 150 -30.95 2.35 -9.02
C GLY A 150 -31.87 1.17 -9.30
N TRP A 151 -32.96 1.41 -10.01
CA TRP A 151 -34.07 0.48 -10.14
C TRP A 151 -34.34 0.13 -11.60
N CYS A 152 -34.71 -1.12 -11.89
CA CYS A 152 -35.08 -1.57 -13.24
C CYS A 152 -36.20 -2.60 -13.22
N THR A 153 -36.92 -2.75 -14.32
CA THR A 153 -37.91 -3.84 -14.47
C THR A 153 -37.28 -5.12 -15.04
N ILE A 154 -37.96 -6.27 -14.90
CA ILE A 154 -37.48 -7.54 -15.46
C ILE A 154 -37.23 -7.48 -16.99
N ASN A 155 -38.00 -6.64 -17.69
CA ASN A 155 -37.95 -6.46 -19.15
C ASN A 155 -36.75 -5.62 -19.63
N CYS A 156 -36.01 -4.97 -18.71
CA CYS A 156 -34.77 -4.28 -19.04
C CYS A 156 -33.73 -5.31 -19.47
N ARG A 157 -33.20 -5.13 -20.69
CA ARG A 157 -32.06 -5.88 -21.21
C ARG A 157 -30.82 -5.02 -21.05
N PHE A 158 -29.73 -5.64 -20.60
CA PHE A 158 -28.43 -5.00 -20.42
C PHE A 158 -27.42 -5.63 -21.37
N ASN A 159 -26.32 -4.94 -21.60
CA ASN A 159 -25.15 -5.44 -22.33
C ASN A 159 -23.90 -4.68 -21.84
N GLN A 160 -22.77 -4.82 -22.53
CA GLN A 160 -21.51 -4.19 -22.12
C GLN A 160 -21.44 -2.66 -22.37
N GLU A 161 -22.45 -2.09 -23.03
CA GLU A 161 -22.57 -0.66 -23.35
C GLU A 161 -23.80 0.00 -22.69
N GLU A 162 -24.90 -0.74 -22.48
CA GLU A 162 -26.16 -0.27 -21.90
C GLU A 162 -26.44 -0.95 -20.54
N GLY A 163 -26.59 -0.14 -19.49
CA GLY A 163 -26.83 -0.58 -18.11
C GLY A 163 -28.08 0.01 -17.45
N VAL A 164 -28.07 0.05 -16.13
CA VAL A 164 -29.19 0.54 -15.32
C VAL A 164 -29.37 2.03 -15.52
N GLY A 165 -30.46 2.43 -16.15
CA GLY A 165 -30.74 3.83 -16.49
C GLY A 165 -30.66 4.12 -17.99
N ASP A 166 -30.18 3.20 -18.82
CA ASP A 166 -30.12 3.39 -20.28
C ASP A 166 -31.39 2.90 -21.00
N THR A 167 -32.26 2.13 -20.32
CA THR A 167 -33.56 1.68 -20.84
C THR A 167 -34.75 2.44 -20.22
N HIS A 168 -35.88 2.51 -20.93
CA HIS A 168 -37.07 3.29 -20.54
C HIS A 168 -37.61 2.96 -19.14
N ASN A 169 -37.57 1.68 -18.74
CA ASN A 169 -38.07 1.21 -17.44
C ASN A 169 -36.92 0.94 -16.45
N SER A 170 -35.79 1.63 -16.62
CA SER A 170 -34.66 1.64 -15.70
C SER A 170 -34.28 3.07 -15.33
N TYR A 171 -33.95 3.29 -14.06
CA TYR A 171 -33.73 4.59 -13.46
C TYR A 171 -32.52 4.52 -12.54
N ALA A 172 -31.48 5.32 -12.80
CA ALA A 172 -30.27 5.30 -11.98
C ALA A 172 -29.72 6.67 -11.63
N TYR A 173 -28.89 6.66 -10.59
CA TYR A 173 -28.00 7.73 -10.17
C TYR A 173 -26.54 7.33 -10.39
N ASP A 174 -25.77 8.26 -10.94
CA ASP A 174 -24.35 8.17 -11.17
C ASP A 174 -23.68 9.36 -10.45
N GLY A 175 -23.11 9.09 -9.28
CA GLY A 175 -22.41 10.08 -8.47
C GLY A 175 -20.98 10.36 -8.93
N ASN A 176 -20.43 9.65 -9.94
CA ASN A 176 -19.14 10.04 -10.54
C ASN A 176 -19.36 11.16 -11.56
N ARG A 177 -20.40 11.04 -12.40
CA ARG A 177 -20.78 12.04 -13.41
C ARG A 177 -21.82 13.07 -12.91
N VAL A 178 -22.27 12.95 -11.65
CA VAL A 178 -23.26 13.82 -10.97
C VAL A 178 -24.57 13.94 -11.75
N ARG A 179 -25.12 12.78 -12.13
CA ARG A 179 -26.21 12.65 -13.11
C ARG A 179 -27.23 11.59 -12.72
N LYS A 180 -28.47 11.79 -13.18
CA LYS A 180 -29.51 10.77 -13.23
C LYS A 180 -29.70 10.27 -14.66
N TRP A 181 -30.09 9.00 -14.79
CA TRP A 181 -30.15 8.25 -16.05
C TRP A 181 -31.51 7.56 -16.21
N ASN A 182 -32.20 7.84 -17.32
CA ASN A 182 -33.37 7.12 -17.82
C ASN A 182 -33.47 7.35 -19.34
N VAL A 183 -32.83 6.49 -20.15
CA VAL A 183 -32.56 6.62 -21.60
C VAL A 183 -31.67 7.82 -21.98
N THR A 184 -31.84 8.93 -21.28
CA THR A 184 -31.06 10.15 -21.39
C THR A 184 -30.51 10.55 -20.03
N THR A 185 -29.48 11.40 -20.03
CA THR A 185 -28.78 11.83 -18.82
C THR A 185 -28.98 13.31 -18.51
N THR A 186 -29.33 13.62 -17.26
CA THR A 186 -29.48 14.99 -16.76
C THR A 186 -28.72 15.19 -15.45
N ASN A 187 -28.25 16.41 -15.19
CA ASN A 187 -27.51 16.72 -13.96
C ASN A 187 -28.42 16.53 -12.73
N TYR A 188 -27.95 15.80 -11.73
CA TYR A 188 -28.69 15.51 -10.50
C TYR A 188 -27.76 15.04 -9.39
N GLY A 189 -28.09 15.35 -8.13
CA GLY A 189 -27.37 14.87 -6.96
C GLY A 189 -26.03 15.58 -6.73
N LYS A 190 -25.05 14.83 -6.24
CA LYS A 190 -23.71 15.30 -5.86
C LYS A 190 -22.64 14.36 -6.42
N ALA A 191 -21.36 14.68 -6.21
CA ALA A 191 -20.32 13.65 -6.35
C ALA A 191 -20.52 12.56 -5.28
N TRP A 192 -20.17 11.30 -5.55
CA TRP A 192 -19.94 10.28 -4.52
C TRP A 192 -18.45 10.07 -4.24
N ALA A 193 -18.13 9.31 -3.20
CA ALA A 193 -16.78 9.03 -2.74
C ALA A 193 -16.73 7.66 -2.09
N ALA A 194 -15.58 7.00 -2.11
CA ALA A 194 -15.40 5.73 -1.39
C ALA A 194 -15.64 5.95 0.12
N GLY A 195 -16.56 5.17 0.69
CA GLY A 195 -17.05 5.33 2.06
C GLY A 195 -18.44 5.96 2.17
N ASP A 196 -18.98 6.57 1.12
CA ASP A 196 -20.34 7.10 1.13
C ASP A 196 -21.40 5.98 1.10
N ILE A 197 -22.57 6.26 1.67
CA ILE A 197 -23.77 5.43 1.55
C ILE A 197 -24.80 6.18 0.72
N VAL A 198 -25.22 5.57 -0.38
CA VAL A 198 -26.35 6.01 -1.20
C VAL A 198 -27.61 5.27 -0.74
N SER A 199 -28.59 5.99 -0.23
CA SER A 199 -29.93 5.42 -0.01
C SER A 199 -30.74 5.58 -1.29
N CYS A 200 -31.33 4.50 -1.79
CA CYS A 200 -32.16 4.47 -2.98
C CYS A 200 -33.62 4.29 -2.57
N LEU A 201 -34.45 5.32 -2.80
CA LEU A 201 -35.84 5.37 -2.35
C LEU A 201 -36.79 5.31 -3.54
N ILE A 202 -37.77 4.41 -3.50
CA ILE A 202 -38.85 4.33 -4.49
C ILE A 202 -40.21 4.39 -3.78
N ASP A 203 -41.07 5.27 -4.24
CA ASP A 203 -42.45 5.45 -3.77
C ASP A 203 -43.37 5.08 -4.93
N LEU A 204 -43.94 3.89 -4.90
CA LEU A 204 -44.79 3.40 -5.98
C LEU A 204 -46.25 3.87 -5.83
N ASP A 205 -46.61 4.39 -4.66
CA ASP A 205 -47.94 4.94 -4.38
C ASP A 205 -48.07 6.32 -5.05
N GLU A 206 -47.06 7.19 -4.88
CA GLU A 206 -46.96 8.48 -5.60
C GLU A 206 -46.30 8.34 -6.99
N GLY A 207 -45.54 7.27 -7.22
CA GLY A 207 -44.82 7.04 -8.47
C GLY A 207 -43.57 7.92 -8.60
N THR A 208 -42.81 8.08 -7.51
CA THR A 208 -41.59 8.88 -7.46
C THR A 208 -40.37 8.05 -7.05
N LEU A 209 -39.18 8.53 -7.41
CA LEU A 209 -37.90 7.90 -7.08
C LEU A 209 -36.94 9.00 -6.62
N SER A 210 -36.26 8.81 -5.50
CA SER A 210 -35.29 9.76 -4.97
C SER A 210 -34.05 9.06 -4.40
N PHE A 211 -32.97 9.81 -4.25
CA PHE A 211 -31.73 9.31 -3.67
C PHE A 211 -31.32 10.19 -2.48
N SER A 212 -30.62 9.60 -1.51
CA SER A 212 -29.93 10.32 -0.44
C SER A 212 -28.46 9.92 -0.42
N LEU A 213 -27.58 10.85 -0.03
CA LEU A 213 -26.15 10.58 0.17
C LEU A 213 -25.81 10.85 1.64
N ASN A 214 -25.36 9.83 2.35
CA ASN A 214 -25.08 9.88 3.80
C ASN A 214 -26.26 10.42 4.63
N GLY A 215 -27.49 10.09 4.24
CA GLY A 215 -28.74 10.55 4.84
C GLY A 215 -29.20 11.95 4.39
N VAL A 216 -28.43 12.67 3.58
CA VAL A 216 -28.82 13.97 3.02
C VAL A 216 -29.57 13.75 1.70
N SER A 217 -30.83 14.19 1.64
CA SER A 217 -31.65 14.08 0.42
C SER A 217 -31.02 14.85 -0.76
N LEU A 218 -31.03 14.22 -1.93
CA LEU A 218 -30.62 14.81 -3.20
C LEU A 218 -31.80 15.39 -3.99
N GLY A 219 -33.02 15.40 -3.41
CA GLY A 219 -34.27 15.77 -4.04
C GLY A 219 -34.88 14.66 -4.90
N THR A 220 -36.07 14.88 -5.46
CA THR A 220 -36.73 13.90 -6.34
C THR A 220 -35.94 13.71 -7.63
N ALA A 221 -35.59 12.46 -7.96
CA ALA A 221 -34.88 12.12 -9.18
C ALA A 221 -35.86 11.90 -10.34
N PHE A 222 -36.93 11.12 -10.11
CA PHE A 222 -37.91 10.80 -11.13
C PHE A 222 -39.33 10.85 -10.56
N GLU A 223 -40.28 11.18 -11.42
CA GLU A 223 -41.71 11.30 -11.13
C GLU A 223 -42.48 10.59 -12.25
N ASN A 224 -43.74 10.22 -11.98
CA ASN A 224 -44.59 9.48 -12.92
C ASN A 224 -43.98 8.15 -13.39
N LEU A 225 -43.41 7.38 -12.45
CA LEU A 225 -42.96 6.01 -12.70
C LEU A 225 -44.06 5.18 -13.37
N SER A 226 -43.67 4.33 -14.32
CA SER A 226 -44.59 3.43 -15.02
C SER A 226 -45.09 2.34 -14.06
N ARG A 227 -46.41 2.25 -13.88
CA ARG A 227 -47.09 1.40 -12.89
C ARG A 227 -48.23 0.63 -13.54
N GLY A 228 -48.53 -0.57 -13.04
CA GLY A 228 -49.60 -1.44 -13.54
C GLY A 228 -49.21 -2.92 -13.56
N LEU A 229 -50.05 -3.75 -14.19
CA LEU A 229 -49.82 -5.19 -14.35
C LEU A 229 -48.48 -5.45 -15.07
N GLY A 230 -47.64 -6.30 -14.50
CA GLY A 230 -46.31 -6.63 -15.03
C GLY A 230 -45.20 -5.62 -14.72
N MET A 231 -45.49 -4.53 -14.00
CA MET A 231 -44.51 -3.50 -13.65
C MET A 231 -44.01 -3.68 -12.21
N ALA A 232 -42.88 -4.39 -12.05
CA ALA A 232 -42.17 -4.55 -10.78
C ALA A 232 -40.70 -4.16 -10.93
N TYR A 233 -40.16 -3.47 -9.93
CA TYR A 233 -38.83 -2.85 -9.94
C TYR A 233 -37.86 -3.58 -9.02
N PHE A 234 -36.74 -4.01 -9.59
CA PHE A 234 -35.59 -4.61 -8.91
C PHE A 234 -34.54 -3.53 -8.65
N PRO A 235 -33.97 -3.43 -7.44
CA PRO A 235 -32.63 -2.88 -7.24
C PRO A 235 -31.63 -3.46 -8.25
N ALA A 236 -30.81 -2.60 -8.81
CA ALA A 236 -29.81 -2.97 -9.78
C ALA A 236 -28.63 -2.00 -9.78
N ILE A 237 -27.49 -2.49 -10.26
CA ILE A 237 -26.28 -1.67 -10.47
C ILE A 237 -25.56 -2.09 -11.75
N SER A 238 -24.97 -1.10 -12.43
CA SER A 238 -23.95 -1.32 -13.47
C SER A 238 -22.60 -0.77 -13.00
N LEU A 239 -21.54 -1.55 -13.19
CA LEU A 239 -20.18 -1.33 -12.67
C LEU A 239 -19.16 -1.35 -13.80
N SER A 240 -18.28 -0.34 -13.83
CA SER A 240 -17.07 -0.38 -14.66
C SER A 240 -15.96 -1.24 -14.05
N PHE A 241 -14.93 -1.53 -14.85
CA PHE A 241 -13.79 -2.36 -14.45
C PHE A 241 -13.10 -1.86 -13.18
N LYS A 242 -12.95 -2.74 -12.19
CA LYS A 242 -12.45 -2.52 -10.82
C LYS A 242 -13.32 -1.64 -9.91
N GLU A 243 -14.51 -1.23 -10.34
CA GLU A 243 -15.44 -0.53 -9.45
C GLU A 243 -16.19 -1.50 -8.54
N SER A 244 -16.50 -1.09 -7.31
CA SER A 244 -17.01 -1.98 -6.26
C SER A 244 -17.98 -1.30 -5.29
N VAL A 245 -18.97 -2.07 -4.82
CA VAL A 245 -19.96 -1.66 -3.82
C VAL A 245 -20.35 -2.82 -2.91
N ALA A 246 -21.04 -2.52 -1.81
CA ALA A 246 -21.77 -3.50 -1.02
C ALA A 246 -23.21 -3.04 -0.74
N PHE A 247 -24.19 -3.93 -0.88
CA PHE A 247 -25.61 -3.63 -0.66
C PHE A 247 -26.03 -3.90 0.78
N ASN A 248 -26.99 -3.12 1.28
CA ASN A 248 -27.79 -3.47 2.44
C ASN A 248 -29.27 -3.31 2.10
N PHE A 249 -29.93 -4.44 1.84
CA PHE A 249 -31.37 -4.51 1.60
C PHE A 249 -32.21 -4.52 2.88
N GLY A 250 -31.58 -4.61 4.06
CA GLY A 250 -32.24 -4.79 5.37
C GLY A 250 -31.71 -5.99 6.18
N SER A 251 -30.81 -6.80 5.61
CA SER A 251 -30.11 -7.90 6.31
C SER A 251 -29.27 -7.45 7.50
N ARG A 252 -28.90 -6.16 7.53
CA ARG A 252 -28.33 -5.45 8.68
C ARG A 252 -29.13 -4.17 8.94
N PRO A 253 -29.11 -3.60 10.15
CA PRO A 253 -29.69 -2.28 10.40
C PRO A 253 -29.18 -1.27 9.36
N LEU A 254 -30.11 -0.60 8.68
CA LEU A 254 -29.75 0.51 7.79
C LEU A 254 -28.97 1.55 8.59
N ARG A 255 -28.06 2.28 7.94
CA ARG A 255 -27.20 3.28 8.59
C ARG A 255 -27.90 4.63 8.74
N TYR A 256 -28.78 4.97 7.80
CA TYR A 256 -29.61 6.17 7.83
C TYR A 256 -31.13 5.87 7.85
N PRO A 257 -31.62 4.98 8.75
CA PRO A 257 -33.03 4.56 8.78
C PRO A 257 -33.95 5.69 9.24
N PHE A 258 -33.45 6.54 10.14
CA PHE A 258 -34.20 7.59 10.80
C PHE A 258 -33.39 8.89 10.77
N VAL A 259 -33.28 9.49 9.58
CA VAL A 259 -32.79 10.87 9.46
C VAL A 259 -33.72 11.77 10.28
N LYS A 260 -33.18 12.33 11.37
CA LYS A 260 -33.89 13.24 12.26
C LYS A 260 -34.45 14.41 11.44
N LYS A 261 -35.77 14.43 11.27
CA LYS A 261 -36.63 15.31 10.44
C LYS A 261 -36.85 14.87 8.98
N ALA A 262 -38.12 14.58 8.70
CA ALA A 262 -38.89 14.80 7.47
C ALA A 262 -38.71 13.93 6.20
N VAL A 263 -37.58 13.26 5.95
CA VAL A 263 -37.37 12.65 4.60
C VAL A 263 -37.90 11.21 4.43
N VAL A 264 -37.84 10.36 5.47
CA VAL A 264 -38.02 8.89 5.33
C VAL A 264 -39.27 8.37 6.06
N ALA A 265 -40.32 9.19 6.17
CA ALA A 265 -41.57 8.75 6.80
C ALA A 265 -42.33 7.73 5.92
N GLY A 266 -42.38 6.47 6.37
CA GLY A 266 -43.20 5.41 5.74
C GLY A 266 -42.48 4.46 4.78
N TYR A 267 -41.16 4.59 4.57
CA TYR A 267 -40.40 3.65 3.74
C TYR A 267 -40.01 2.38 4.50
N ARG A 268 -40.08 1.21 3.83
CA ARG A 268 -39.68 -0.10 4.37
C ARG A 268 -38.41 -0.64 3.69
N PRO A 269 -37.51 -1.33 4.43
CA PRO A 269 -36.40 -2.07 3.81
C PRO A 269 -36.91 -3.20 2.91
N LEU A 270 -36.11 -3.65 1.95
CA LEU A 270 -36.47 -4.76 1.05
C LEU A 270 -36.46 -6.14 1.73
N GLN A 271 -35.63 -6.28 2.76
CA GLN A 271 -35.64 -7.39 3.68
C GLN A 271 -36.12 -6.87 5.02
N ASP A 272 -37.24 -7.41 5.53
CA ASP A 272 -37.77 -7.01 6.82
C ASP A 272 -36.78 -7.36 7.95
N PRO A 273 -36.66 -6.51 8.98
CA PRO A 273 -35.88 -6.83 10.16
C PRO A 273 -36.51 -8.02 10.91
N PRO A 274 -35.71 -8.87 11.59
CA PRO A 274 -36.25 -9.99 12.36
C PRO A 274 -36.94 -9.47 13.63
N SER A 275 -38.18 -9.02 13.50
CA SER A 275 -38.93 -8.25 14.50
C SER A 275 -39.09 -9.01 15.82
N THR A 276 -39.47 -10.29 15.78
CA THR A 276 -39.64 -11.11 16.97
C THR A 276 -38.33 -11.43 17.68
N SER A 277 -37.26 -11.78 16.94
CA SER A 277 -35.91 -11.91 17.52
C SER A 277 -35.41 -10.60 18.13
N LEU A 278 -35.66 -9.46 17.47
CA LEU A 278 -35.25 -8.14 17.93
C LEU A 278 -35.99 -7.71 19.22
N VAL A 279 -37.32 -7.88 19.28
CA VAL A 279 -38.12 -7.57 20.48
C VAL A 279 -37.72 -8.46 21.65
N ARG A 280 -37.54 -9.77 21.42
CA ARG A 280 -37.05 -10.70 22.46
C ARG A 280 -35.66 -10.32 22.95
N ALA A 281 -34.73 -10.00 22.04
CA ALA A 281 -33.38 -9.58 22.40
C ALA A 281 -33.35 -8.23 23.15
N GLN A 282 -34.24 -7.28 22.81
CA GLN A 282 -34.39 -6.01 23.53
C GLN A 282 -34.95 -6.22 24.94
N ARG A 283 -35.97 -7.08 25.11
CA ARG A 283 -36.52 -7.45 26.43
C ARG A 283 -35.44 -8.14 27.29
N LEU A 284 -34.71 -9.11 26.73
CA LEU A 284 -33.59 -9.79 27.40
C LEU A 284 -32.44 -8.84 27.77
N LEU A 285 -32.08 -7.90 26.89
CA LEU A 285 -31.10 -6.86 27.21
C LEU A 285 -31.61 -5.94 28.34
N GLY A 286 -32.92 -5.66 28.39
CA GLY A 286 -33.57 -4.95 29.50
C GLY A 286 -33.39 -5.68 30.83
N CYS A 287 -33.71 -6.97 30.88
CA CYS A 287 -33.49 -7.81 32.06
C CYS A 287 -32.00 -7.90 32.44
N PHE A 288 -31.11 -8.06 31.46
CA PHE A 288 -29.66 -8.06 31.69
C PHE A 288 -29.19 -6.74 32.31
N ARG A 289 -29.62 -5.59 31.78
CA ARG A 289 -29.34 -4.27 32.37
C ARG A 289 -29.89 -4.13 33.78
N ALA A 290 -31.05 -4.71 34.08
CA ALA A 290 -31.61 -4.74 35.43
C ALA A 290 -30.74 -5.57 36.40
N VAL A 291 -30.20 -6.72 35.97
CA VAL A 291 -29.20 -7.47 36.75
C VAL A 291 -27.93 -6.65 37.01
N LEU A 292 -27.49 -5.85 36.02
CA LEU A 292 -26.33 -4.95 36.19
C LEU A 292 -26.60 -3.75 37.12
N SER A 293 -27.87 -3.39 37.38
CA SER A 293 -28.24 -2.21 38.19
C SER A 293 -28.78 -2.55 39.59
N VAL A 294 -28.94 -3.83 39.94
CA VAL A 294 -29.51 -4.28 41.23
C VAL A 294 -28.51 -5.17 41.95
N GLU A 295 -28.01 -4.69 43.09
CA GLU A 295 -27.18 -5.45 44.01
C GLU A 295 -28.03 -6.08 45.12
N LEU A 296 -27.77 -7.35 45.44
CA LEU A 296 -28.40 -8.09 46.52
C LEU A 296 -27.58 -7.90 47.80
N ASP A 297 -28.16 -7.28 48.83
CA ASP A 297 -27.57 -7.25 50.17
C ASP A 297 -28.14 -8.41 51.02
N PRO A 298 -27.38 -9.50 51.25
CA PRO A 298 -27.83 -10.62 52.07
C PRO A 298 -27.78 -10.33 53.57
N VAL A 299 -27.16 -9.24 54.01
CA VAL A 299 -27.01 -8.85 55.42
C VAL A 299 -28.17 -7.94 55.86
N GLU A 300 -28.50 -6.91 55.08
CA GLU A 300 -29.70 -6.09 55.32
C GLU A 300 -30.99 -6.72 54.79
N GLY A 301 -30.90 -7.72 53.91
CA GLY A 301 -32.06 -8.39 53.31
C GLY A 301 -32.82 -7.50 52.32
N ARG A 302 -32.10 -6.67 51.54
CA ARG A 302 -32.65 -5.60 50.70
C ARG A 302 -32.04 -5.60 49.29
N LEU A 303 -32.76 -4.93 48.38
CA LEU A 303 -32.26 -4.60 47.04
C LEU A 303 -31.66 -3.20 47.06
N VAL A 304 -30.45 -3.06 46.54
CA VAL A 304 -29.76 -1.76 46.40
C VAL A 304 -29.62 -1.45 44.91
N GLU A 305 -30.08 -0.27 44.49
CA GLU A 305 -29.84 0.20 43.13
C GLU A 305 -28.45 0.81 43.00
N LYS A 306 -27.72 0.39 41.96
CA LYS A 306 -26.35 0.83 41.68
C LYS A 306 -26.20 1.24 40.22
N LYS A 307 -25.20 2.06 39.93
CA LYS A 307 -24.81 2.36 38.55
C LYS A 307 -24.23 1.10 37.92
N SER A 308 -24.69 0.77 36.71
CA SER A 308 -24.19 -0.38 35.93
C SER A 308 -22.69 -0.31 35.61
N SER A 309 -22.07 0.87 35.71
CA SER A 309 -20.62 1.08 35.58
C SER A 309 -19.80 0.55 36.76
N GLU A 310 -20.44 0.25 37.91
CA GLU A 310 -19.80 -0.22 39.15
C GLU A 310 -20.13 -1.70 39.43
N TRP A 311 -20.72 -2.40 38.47
CA TRP A 311 -21.09 -3.80 38.59
C TRP A 311 -19.88 -4.72 38.46
N GLN A 312 -19.82 -5.74 39.30
CA GLN A 312 -18.78 -6.77 39.30
C GLN A 312 -19.40 -8.15 39.55
N LEU A 313 -18.83 -9.20 38.96
CA LEU A 313 -19.32 -10.56 39.16
C LEU A 313 -18.87 -11.11 40.52
N GLN A 314 -19.64 -10.84 41.58
CA GLN A 314 -19.35 -11.29 42.95
C GLN A 314 -19.55 -12.80 43.20
N GLY A 315 -19.76 -13.62 42.15
CA GLY A 315 -19.96 -15.07 42.29
C GLY A 315 -21.23 -15.50 43.04
N GLN A 316 -22.16 -14.59 43.33
CA GLN A 316 -23.39 -14.89 44.07
C GLN A 316 -24.26 -15.90 43.28
N PRO A 317 -24.61 -17.07 43.87
CA PRO A 317 -25.38 -18.11 43.18
C PRO A 317 -26.71 -17.63 42.60
N THR A 318 -27.44 -16.75 43.30
CA THR A 318 -28.69 -16.15 42.83
C THR A 318 -28.51 -15.38 41.52
N ILE A 319 -27.46 -14.56 41.42
CA ILE A 319 -27.18 -13.75 40.23
C ILE A 319 -26.75 -14.65 39.07
N LEU A 320 -25.88 -15.63 39.33
CA LEU A 320 -25.44 -16.61 38.33
C LEU A 320 -26.60 -17.44 37.77
N LEU A 321 -27.52 -17.92 38.60
CA LEU A 321 -28.71 -18.67 38.15
C LEU A 321 -29.66 -17.79 37.33
N THR A 322 -29.84 -16.53 37.73
CA THR A 322 -30.65 -15.55 36.98
C THR A 322 -30.05 -15.27 35.59
N LEU A 323 -28.73 -15.07 35.53
CA LEU A 323 -28.00 -14.87 34.27
C LEU A 323 -28.04 -16.12 33.39
N ALA A 324 -27.93 -17.33 33.94
CA ALA A 324 -28.07 -18.58 33.18
C ALA A 324 -29.42 -18.67 32.46
N HIS A 325 -30.51 -18.25 33.12
CA HIS A 325 -31.85 -18.23 32.51
C HIS A 325 -31.96 -17.17 31.40
N ILE A 326 -31.40 -15.97 31.60
CA ILE A 326 -31.34 -14.94 30.55
C ILE A 326 -30.55 -15.45 29.34
N PHE A 327 -29.33 -15.96 29.56
CA PHE A 327 -28.45 -16.42 28.47
C PHE A 327 -28.96 -17.65 27.74
N HIS A 328 -29.75 -18.53 28.39
CA HIS A 328 -30.39 -19.66 27.71
C HIS A 328 -31.26 -19.23 26.51
N HIS A 329 -32.00 -18.12 26.63
CA HIS A 329 -32.78 -17.56 25.52
C HIS A 329 -31.98 -16.56 24.68
N PHE A 330 -31.01 -15.85 25.28
CA PHE A 330 -30.26 -14.80 24.59
C PHE A 330 -29.17 -15.34 23.64
N ALA A 331 -28.54 -16.48 23.96
CA ALA A 331 -27.40 -17.03 23.22
C ALA A 331 -27.69 -17.28 21.74
N SER A 332 -28.85 -17.88 21.43
CA SER A 332 -29.27 -18.16 20.05
C SER A 332 -29.60 -16.88 19.27
N LEU A 333 -30.12 -15.85 19.94
CA LEU A 333 -30.38 -14.54 19.32
C LEU A 333 -29.08 -13.76 19.06
N LEU A 334 -28.05 -13.96 19.88
CA LEU A 334 -26.72 -13.37 19.71
C LEU A 334 -25.87 -14.03 18.60
N CYS A 335 -26.42 -15.02 17.89
CA CYS A 335 -25.87 -15.52 16.63
C CYS A 335 -26.46 -14.78 15.40
N GLU A 336 -27.58 -14.06 15.54
CA GLU A 336 -28.16 -13.31 14.44
C GLU A 336 -27.42 -11.99 14.20
N VAL A 337 -26.84 -11.82 13.00
CA VAL A 337 -26.08 -10.63 12.60
C VAL A 337 -26.81 -9.31 12.87
N TYR A 338 -28.12 -9.27 12.56
CA TYR A 338 -28.95 -8.09 12.77
C TYR A 338 -29.11 -7.76 14.26
N VAL A 339 -29.31 -8.78 15.11
CA VAL A 339 -29.46 -8.62 16.57
C VAL A 339 -28.12 -8.23 17.22
N VAL A 340 -27.01 -8.83 16.80
CA VAL A 340 -25.66 -8.45 17.27
C VAL A 340 -25.38 -6.98 16.96
N GLU A 341 -25.69 -6.50 15.75
CA GLU A 341 -25.45 -5.10 15.36
C GLU A 341 -26.47 -4.11 15.95
N ALA A 342 -27.75 -4.50 16.09
CA ALA A 342 -28.79 -3.62 16.64
C ALA A 342 -28.77 -3.54 18.18
N VAL A 343 -28.49 -4.63 18.88
CA VAL A 343 -28.69 -4.79 20.33
C VAL A 343 -27.36 -4.82 21.07
N LEU A 344 -26.50 -5.82 20.81
CA LEU A 344 -25.25 -6.01 21.55
C LEU A 344 -24.23 -4.90 21.26
N MET A 345 -23.98 -4.60 19.99
CA MET A 345 -23.08 -3.52 19.54
C MET A 345 -23.52 -2.17 20.11
N SER A 346 -24.80 -1.82 19.96
CA SER A 346 -25.37 -0.57 20.49
C SER A 346 -25.21 -0.46 22.01
N PHE A 347 -25.38 -1.57 22.74
CA PHE A 347 -25.16 -1.59 24.19
C PHE A 347 -23.67 -1.37 24.54
N LEU A 348 -22.75 -2.11 23.91
CA LEU A 348 -21.32 -2.00 24.21
C LEU A 348 -20.74 -0.63 23.82
N LEU A 349 -21.21 -0.04 22.70
CA LEU A 349 -20.85 1.33 22.34
C LEU A 349 -21.37 2.33 23.38
N GLY A 350 -22.61 2.18 23.86
CA GLY A 350 -23.16 3.02 24.92
C GLY A 350 -22.39 2.91 26.24
N VAL A 351 -21.87 1.72 26.59
CA VAL A 351 -20.98 1.53 27.74
C VAL A 351 -19.65 2.30 27.57
N VAL A 352 -19.07 2.27 26.36
CA VAL A 352 -17.83 2.98 26.03
C VAL A 352 -18.01 4.51 25.91
N GLU A 353 -19.22 4.99 25.61
CA GLU A 353 -19.57 6.41 25.57
C GLU A 353 -19.86 6.98 26.97
N ALA A 354 -20.49 6.21 27.87
CA ALA A 354 -21.03 6.71 29.13
C ALA A 354 -20.01 6.90 30.28
N GLY A 355 -18.78 6.37 30.18
CA GLY A 355 -17.83 6.36 31.30
C GLY A 355 -16.35 6.47 30.92
N PRO A 356 -15.46 6.60 31.92
CA PRO A 356 -14.01 6.56 31.72
C PRO A 356 -13.56 5.25 31.06
N PRO A 357 -12.48 5.26 30.23
CA PRO A 357 -12.06 4.08 29.47
C PRO A 357 -11.84 2.81 30.30
N GLU A 358 -11.22 2.94 31.49
CA GLU A 358 -10.93 1.83 32.39
C GLU A 358 -12.21 1.15 32.94
N GLN A 359 -13.21 1.96 33.31
CA GLN A 359 -14.50 1.47 33.82
C GLN A 359 -15.30 0.82 32.69
N ALA A 360 -15.36 1.46 31.51
CA ALA A 360 -16.03 0.89 30.34
C ALA A 360 -15.38 -0.44 29.90
N GLN A 361 -14.05 -0.51 29.86
CA GLN A 361 -13.30 -1.73 29.57
C GLN A 361 -13.62 -2.83 30.59
N THR A 362 -13.66 -2.50 31.88
CA THR A 362 -14.02 -3.45 32.96
C THR A 362 -15.42 -4.02 32.74
N VAL A 363 -16.42 -3.20 32.39
CA VAL A 363 -17.78 -3.68 32.10
C VAL A 363 -17.81 -4.56 30.85
N VAL A 364 -17.09 -4.18 29.78
CA VAL A 364 -16.98 -5.00 28.56
C VAL A 364 -16.33 -6.36 28.85
N HIS A 365 -15.30 -6.42 29.70
CA HIS A 365 -14.67 -7.67 30.12
C HIS A 365 -15.66 -8.57 30.85
N HIS A 366 -16.37 -8.05 31.85
CA HIS A 366 -17.41 -8.80 32.55
C HIS A 366 -18.51 -9.32 31.61
N VAL A 367 -18.94 -8.53 30.61
CA VAL A 367 -19.91 -9.01 29.60
C VAL A 367 -19.32 -10.17 28.80
N LEU A 368 -18.06 -10.08 28.36
CA LEU A 368 -17.38 -11.14 27.61
C LEU A 368 -17.18 -12.41 28.45
N ASP A 369 -16.78 -12.29 29.71
CA ASP A 369 -16.69 -13.41 30.65
C ASP A 369 -18.03 -14.13 30.79
N LEU A 370 -19.14 -13.38 30.84
CA LEU A 370 -20.49 -13.95 30.89
C LEU A 370 -20.87 -14.68 29.59
N LEU A 371 -20.49 -14.16 28.41
CA LEU A 371 -20.70 -14.89 27.14
C LEU A 371 -19.96 -16.23 27.19
N TRP A 372 -18.67 -16.22 27.51
CA TRP A 372 -17.82 -17.41 27.62
C TRP A 372 -18.20 -18.38 28.76
N LEU A 373 -19.01 -17.94 29.74
CA LEU A 373 -19.47 -18.76 30.85
C LEU A 373 -20.81 -19.47 30.57
N PHE A 374 -21.74 -18.79 29.89
CA PHE A 374 -23.13 -19.24 29.77
C PHE A 374 -23.56 -19.70 28.36
N MET A 375 -22.86 -19.30 27.31
CA MET A 375 -23.13 -19.75 25.94
C MET A 375 -22.24 -20.95 25.59
N GLU A 376 -22.62 -21.73 24.58
CA GLU A 376 -21.75 -22.79 24.04
C GLU A 376 -20.64 -22.17 23.16
N ASP A 377 -19.49 -22.84 23.04
CA ASP A 377 -18.29 -22.29 22.36
C ASP A 377 -18.60 -21.78 20.94
N TYR A 378 -19.38 -22.52 20.15
CA TYR A 378 -19.75 -22.11 18.79
C TYR A 378 -20.66 -20.86 18.75
N GLU A 379 -21.53 -20.68 19.75
CA GLU A 379 -22.41 -19.51 19.87
C GLU A 379 -21.58 -18.25 20.19
N VAL A 380 -20.60 -18.36 21.11
CA VAL A 380 -19.70 -17.23 21.45
C VAL A 380 -18.81 -16.89 20.26
N GLN A 381 -18.27 -17.90 19.57
CA GLN A 381 -17.38 -17.71 18.44
C GLN A 381 -18.07 -16.98 17.28
N ASP A 382 -19.30 -17.36 16.91
CA ASP A 382 -20.03 -16.63 15.88
C ASP A 382 -20.46 -15.23 16.35
N CYS A 383 -20.97 -15.09 17.57
CA CYS A 383 -21.28 -13.78 18.17
C CYS A 383 -20.08 -12.81 18.12
N LEU A 384 -18.88 -13.27 18.53
CA LEU A 384 -17.65 -12.48 18.47
C LEU A 384 -17.22 -12.15 17.04
N LYS A 385 -17.34 -13.11 16.11
CA LYS A 385 -17.07 -12.91 14.69
C LYS A 385 -17.99 -11.84 14.10
N GLN A 386 -19.30 -11.92 14.33
CA GLN A 386 -20.27 -10.94 13.85
C GLN A 386 -20.04 -9.56 14.48
N LEU A 387 -19.72 -9.49 15.77
CA LEU A 387 -19.41 -8.25 16.47
C LEU A 387 -18.16 -7.58 15.86
N MET A 388 -17.07 -8.33 15.68
CA MET A 388 -15.83 -7.80 15.11
C MET A 388 -15.97 -7.40 13.64
N MET A 389 -16.64 -8.21 12.82
CA MET A 389 -16.93 -7.87 11.41
C MET A 389 -17.81 -6.63 11.29
N SER A 390 -18.76 -6.44 12.22
CA SER A 390 -19.58 -5.24 12.27
C SER A 390 -18.76 -4.02 12.71
N LEU A 391 -17.86 -4.13 13.69
CA LEU A 391 -16.90 -3.06 14.06
C LEU A 391 -16.00 -2.68 12.89
N LEU A 392 -15.48 -3.66 12.14
CA LEU A 392 -14.65 -3.44 10.97
C LEU A 392 -15.41 -2.69 9.87
N ARG A 393 -16.65 -3.09 9.58
CA ARG A 393 -17.55 -2.38 8.66
C ARG A 393 -17.79 -0.95 9.12
N LEU A 394 -18.21 -0.78 10.38
CA LEU A 394 -18.50 0.53 10.96
C LEU A 394 -17.27 1.45 10.98
N TYR A 395 -16.07 0.93 11.28
CA TYR A 395 -14.83 1.69 11.17
C TYR A 395 -14.49 2.02 9.72
N ARG A 396 -14.46 1.03 8.80
CA ARG A 396 -14.13 1.23 7.37
C ARG A 396 -15.04 2.25 6.69
N PHE A 397 -16.29 2.32 7.11
CA PHE A 397 -17.33 3.10 6.42
C PHE A 397 -17.95 4.23 7.27
N SER A 398 -17.40 4.53 8.45
CA SER A 398 -17.75 5.76 9.18
C SER A 398 -17.49 7.02 8.33
N PRO A 399 -18.40 8.03 8.33
CA PRO A 399 -18.06 9.33 7.78
C PRO A 399 -16.91 9.96 8.58
N ILE A 400 -16.11 10.80 7.92
CA ILE A 400 -15.05 11.57 8.56
C ILE A 400 -15.70 12.84 9.11
N VAL A 401 -15.94 12.85 10.42
CA VAL A 401 -16.33 14.05 11.16
C VAL A 401 -15.08 14.80 11.62
N PRO A 402 -15.08 16.14 11.73
CA PRO A 402 -13.86 16.91 11.97
C PRO A 402 -13.14 16.58 13.28
N ASP A 403 -13.83 16.02 14.29
CA ASP A 403 -13.26 15.58 15.56
C ASP A 403 -12.81 14.10 15.60
N LEU A 404 -13.03 13.35 14.51
CA LEU A 404 -12.79 11.91 14.37
C LEU A 404 -13.50 11.05 15.43
N SER A 405 -14.53 11.59 16.11
CA SER A 405 -15.22 10.94 17.24
C SER A 405 -15.68 9.52 16.92
N LEU A 406 -16.36 9.29 15.79
CA LEU A 406 -16.84 7.95 15.42
C LEU A 406 -15.70 6.92 15.33
N GLN A 407 -14.56 7.29 14.75
CA GLN A 407 -13.38 6.41 14.65
C GLN A 407 -12.82 6.09 16.05
N ILE A 408 -12.74 7.09 16.93
CA ILE A 408 -12.30 6.93 18.32
C ILE A 408 -13.22 5.97 19.09
N HIS A 409 -14.55 6.07 18.95
CA HIS A 409 -15.50 5.18 19.63
C HIS A 409 -15.35 3.72 19.17
N TYR A 410 -15.23 3.47 17.87
CA TYR A 410 -15.05 2.11 17.35
C TYR A 410 -13.69 1.50 17.76
N LEU A 411 -12.61 2.29 17.77
CA LEU A 411 -11.31 1.82 18.24
C LEU A 411 -11.29 1.54 19.75
N ARG A 412 -11.93 2.38 20.58
CA ARG A 412 -12.06 2.14 22.02
C ARG A 412 -12.81 0.84 22.34
N LEU A 413 -13.94 0.57 21.67
CA LEU A 413 -14.63 -0.71 21.84
C LEU A 413 -13.79 -1.89 21.32
N THR A 414 -13.07 -1.71 20.22
CA THR A 414 -12.14 -2.73 19.70
C THR A 414 -11.04 -3.06 20.73
N ILE A 415 -10.46 -2.04 21.39
CA ILE A 415 -9.47 -2.22 22.47
C ILE A 415 -10.09 -2.91 23.69
N ALA A 416 -11.32 -2.55 24.08
CA ALA A 416 -12.01 -3.20 25.19
C ALA A 416 -12.30 -4.68 24.94
N ILE A 417 -12.65 -5.05 23.70
CA ILE A 417 -12.85 -6.46 23.30
C ILE A 417 -11.51 -7.20 23.21
N LEU A 418 -10.50 -6.61 22.59
CA LEU A 418 -9.18 -7.23 22.39
C LEU A 418 -8.31 -7.25 23.64
N SER A 419 -8.67 -6.56 24.71
CA SER A 419 -7.97 -6.70 25.99
C SER A 419 -8.40 -7.95 26.76
N HIS A 420 -9.61 -8.47 26.53
CA HIS A 420 -10.05 -9.76 27.06
C HIS A 420 -9.34 -10.94 26.34
N GLU A 421 -8.60 -11.77 27.08
CA GLU A 421 -7.66 -12.75 26.51
C GLU A 421 -8.31 -13.79 25.59
N LYS A 422 -9.35 -14.50 26.05
CA LYS A 422 -9.98 -15.57 25.26
C LYS A 422 -10.56 -15.03 23.96
N SER A 423 -11.25 -13.88 24.04
CA SER A 423 -11.80 -13.20 22.86
C SER A 423 -10.70 -12.74 21.91
N ARG A 424 -9.61 -12.15 22.40
CA ARG A 424 -8.46 -11.74 21.58
C ARG A 424 -7.86 -12.91 20.82
N LYS A 425 -7.54 -14.02 21.49
CA LYS A 425 -6.93 -15.20 20.86
C LYS A 425 -7.84 -15.82 19.79
N PHE A 426 -9.13 -15.96 20.08
CA PHE A 426 -10.11 -16.43 19.10
C PHE A 426 -10.18 -15.50 17.87
N LEU A 427 -10.32 -14.19 18.09
CA LEU A 427 -10.44 -13.20 17.02
C LEU A 427 -9.16 -13.10 16.18
N LEU A 428 -7.99 -13.17 16.80
CA LEU A 428 -6.70 -13.14 16.11
C LEU A 428 -6.46 -14.39 15.25
N SER A 429 -6.97 -15.54 15.69
CA SER A 429 -6.84 -16.80 14.96
C SER A 429 -7.84 -16.94 13.79
N ASN A 430 -9.07 -16.45 13.95
CA ASN A 430 -10.19 -16.81 13.06
C ASN A 430 -10.91 -15.64 12.35
N VAL A 431 -10.58 -14.38 12.65
CA VAL A 431 -11.35 -13.22 12.15
C VAL A 431 -10.44 -12.08 11.67
N LEU A 432 -9.43 -11.73 12.47
CA LEU A 432 -8.42 -10.73 12.14
C LEU A 432 -7.36 -11.32 11.21
N PHE A 433 -6.70 -10.45 10.45
CA PHE A 433 -5.62 -10.77 9.50
C PHE A 433 -5.94 -11.64 8.29
N ASP A 434 -7.14 -12.20 8.15
CA ASP A 434 -7.56 -12.79 6.87
C ASP A 434 -7.75 -11.67 5.83
N VAL A 435 -7.00 -11.74 4.72
CA VAL A 435 -6.97 -10.83 3.57
C VAL A 435 -6.66 -9.36 3.90
N LEU A 436 -7.65 -8.68 4.49
CA LEU A 436 -7.68 -7.23 4.66
C LEU A 436 -8.15 -6.79 6.06
N ARG A 437 -8.77 -7.70 6.81
CA ARG A 437 -9.71 -7.36 7.89
C ARG A 437 -9.04 -6.54 8.99
N SER A 438 -7.96 -7.01 9.59
CA SER A 438 -7.28 -6.28 10.69
C SER A 438 -6.71 -4.93 10.28
N ILE A 439 -6.21 -4.81 9.05
CA ILE A 439 -5.44 -3.64 8.60
C ILE A 439 -6.35 -2.43 8.41
N VAL A 440 -7.64 -2.65 8.18
CA VAL A 440 -8.68 -1.61 8.18
C VAL A 440 -8.62 -0.71 9.42
N PHE A 441 -8.38 -1.26 10.62
CA PHE A 441 -8.30 -0.44 11.83
C PHE A 441 -7.10 0.50 11.87
N PHE A 442 -6.01 0.18 11.15
CA PHE A 442 -4.78 0.98 11.15
C PHE A 442 -4.76 2.11 10.11
N TYR A 443 -5.73 2.15 9.20
CA TYR A 443 -5.80 3.20 8.17
C TYR A 443 -6.51 4.46 8.68
N ILE A 444 -5.82 5.61 8.62
CA ILE A 444 -6.49 6.91 8.82
C ILE A 444 -7.09 7.36 7.48
N LYS A 445 -8.42 7.40 7.41
CA LYS A 445 -9.13 7.75 6.18
C LYS A 445 -8.86 9.17 5.72
N SER A 446 -8.32 9.31 4.51
CA SER A 446 -8.21 10.63 3.88
C SER A 446 -9.61 11.19 3.54
N PRO A 447 -9.91 12.45 3.88
CA PRO A 447 -11.16 13.10 3.49
C PRO A 447 -11.18 13.37 1.99
N LEU A 448 -11.99 12.59 1.27
CA LEU A 448 -12.21 12.73 -0.17
C LEU A 448 -12.96 14.04 -0.51
N ARG A 449 -13.76 14.58 0.43
CA ARG A 449 -14.35 15.93 0.36
C ARG A 449 -13.95 16.77 1.56
N VAL A 450 -13.30 17.90 1.28
CA VAL A 450 -12.76 18.83 2.28
C VAL A 450 -13.87 19.57 3.05
N GLU A 451 -14.96 19.92 2.37
CA GLU A 451 -16.10 20.62 2.99
C GLU A 451 -16.88 19.68 3.91
N GLU A 452 -17.31 18.52 3.39
CA GLU A 452 -18.13 17.55 4.12
C GLU A 452 -17.38 16.87 5.29
N ALA A 453 -16.05 16.80 5.23
CA ALA A 453 -15.22 16.31 6.35
C ALA A 453 -14.94 17.35 7.45
N GLY A 454 -15.50 18.57 7.34
CA GLY A 454 -15.25 19.66 8.28
C GLY A 454 -13.81 20.18 8.30
N LEU A 455 -12.97 19.81 7.32
CA LEU A 455 -11.59 20.33 7.22
C LEU A 455 -11.57 21.84 7.01
N GLN A 456 -12.59 22.41 6.37
CA GLN A 456 -12.75 23.86 6.24
C GLN A 456 -13.00 24.56 7.58
N GLU A 457 -13.73 23.92 8.51
CA GLU A 457 -13.94 24.43 9.87
C GLU A 457 -12.64 24.33 10.69
N LEU A 458 -11.92 23.21 10.54
CA LEU A 458 -10.69 22.93 11.27
C LEU A 458 -9.51 23.79 10.79
N ILE A 459 -9.45 24.08 9.49
CA ILE A 459 -8.44 24.89 8.81
C ILE A 459 -9.15 25.99 7.97
N PRO A 460 -9.67 27.07 8.59
CA PRO A 460 -10.40 28.11 7.86
C PRO A 460 -9.52 28.84 6.84
N THR A 461 -8.33 29.26 7.27
CA THR A 461 -7.33 29.96 6.45
C THR A 461 -6.38 28.96 5.81
N THR A 462 -6.30 29.00 4.49
CA THR A 462 -5.37 28.23 3.65
C THR A 462 -4.07 29.00 3.42
N TRP A 463 -2.99 28.26 3.13
CA TRP A 463 -1.70 28.82 2.77
C TRP A 463 -0.90 27.81 1.93
N TRP A 464 0.00 28.30 1.09
CA TRP A 464 0.92 27.48 0.29
C TRP A 464 2.23 28.24 0.03
N PRO A 465 3.39 27.53 0.10
CA PRO A 465 4.69 28.15 -0.05
C PRO A 465 4.88 28.74 -1.45
N HIS A 466 5.52 29.91 -1.49
CA HIS A 466 5.64 30.72 -2.69
C HIS A 466 6.86 30.36 -3.55
N ARG A 467 7.04 29.08 -3.92
CA ARG A 467 8.16 28.60 -4.75
C ARG A 467 8.16 29.26 -6.13
N SER A 468 9.04 30.23 -6.35
CA SER A 468 9.33 30.81 -7.67
C SER A 468 10.40 29.97 -8.39
N PRO A 469 10.16 29.48 -9.62
CA PRO A 469 11.20 28.80 -10.41
C PRO A 469 12.37 29.71 -10.86
N ARG A 470 12.25 31.02 -10.62
CA ARG A 470 13.24 32.03 -10.97
C ARG A 470 14.42 32.04 -10.01
N GLU A 471 15.38 31.21 -10.38
CA GLU A 471 16.81 31.33 -10.10
C GLU A 471 17.30 31.06 -8.68
N GLY A 472 18.52 30.52 -8.60
CA GLY A 472 19.13 30.01 -7.37
C GLY A 472 19.69 31.09 -6.44
N LYS A 473 19.04 32.25 -6.40
CA LYS A 473 18.97 33.12 -5.23
C LYS A 473 17.58 32.96 -4.65
N GLU A 474 17.51 32.56 -3.38
CA GLU A 474 16.39 33.01 -2.56
C GLU A 474 16.56 34.53 -2.40
N GLU A 475 16.07 35.30 -3.38
CA GLU A 475 15.59 36.63 -3.06
C GLU A 475 14.41 36.42 -2.12
N VAL A 476 14.71 36.47 -0.82
CA VAL A 476 13.76 36.46 0.27
C VAL A 476 12.87 37.68 0.08
N ARG A 477 11.84 37.52 -0.74
CA ARG A 477 10.78 38.50 -0.92
C ARG A 477 10.19 38.70 0.47
N GLU A 478 10.37 39.90 1.03
CA GLU A 478 9.95 40.18 2.40
C GLU A 478 8.48 39.80 2.57
N GLU A 479 8.25 38.75 3.35
CA GLU A 479 6.92 38.20 3.59
C GLU A 479 6.08 39.30 4.24
N THR A 480 4.98 39.69 3.61
CA THR A 480 4.14 40.78 4.15
C THR A 480 3.60 40.43 5.53
N SER A 481 3.24 41.43 6.32
CA SER A 481 2.63 41.19 7.65
C SER A 481 1.34 40.38 7.55
N GLU A 482 0.60 40.52 6.44
CA GLU A 482 -0.61 39.76 6.15
C GLU A 482 -0.31 38.31 5.76
N GLU A 483 0.65 38.05 4.86
CA GLU A 483 1.09 36.68 4.52
C GLU A 483 1.59 35.93 5.76
N ARG A 484 2.38 36.59 6.61
CA ARG A 484 2.84 36.04 7.91
C ARG A 484 1.67 35.67 8.83
N LEU A 485 0.63 36.49 8.88
CA LEU A 485 -0.55 36.23 9.70
C LEU A 485 -1.36 35.04 9.14
N ARG A 486 -1.54 34.98 7.82
CA ARG A 486 -2.23 33.87 7.13
C ARG A 486 -1.49 32.54 7.32
N ARG A 487 -0.15 32.50 7.15
CA ARG A 487 0.67 31.30 7.42
C ARG A 487 0.47 30.81 8.85
N ARG A 488 0.61 31.70 9.84
CA ARG A 488 0.40 31.35 11.27
C ARG A 488 -1.01 30.84 11.56
N ALA A 489 -2.04 31.31 10.84
CA ALA A 489 -3.40 30.81 10.98
C ALA A 489 -3.57 29.39 10.42
N TYR A 490 -2.98 29.13 9.24
CA TYR A 490 -2.92 27.80 8.62
C TYR A 490 -2.15 26.79 9.47
N GLU A 491 -0.95 27.16 9.97
CA GLU A 491 -0.12 26.34 10.86
C GLU A 491 -0.89 25.93 12.14
N ARG A 492 -1.62 26.87 12.77
CA ARG A 492 -2.49 26.56 13.91
C ARG A 492 -3.62 25.59 13.54
N GLY A 493 -4.13 25.65 12.32
CA GLY A 493 -5.11 24.67 11.79
C GLY A 493 -4.50 23.28 11.63
N CYS A 494 -3.32 23.21 11.00
CA CYS A 494 -2.57 21.97 10.82
C CYS A 494 -2.23 21.30 12.16
N GLN A 495 -1.79 22.08 13.17
CA GLN A 495 -1.50 21.53 14.49
C GLN A 495 -2.74 21.00 15.22
N ARG A 496 -3.92 21.61 15.05
CA ARG A 496 -5.18 21.06 15.58
C ARG A 496 -5.56 19.75 14.91
N LEU A 497 -5.36 19.65 13.59
CA LEU A 497 -5.59 18.42 12.83
C LEU A 497 -4.63 17.31 13.27
N LYS A 498 -3.33 17.62 13.39
CA LYS A 498 -2.32 16.68 13.88
C LYS A 498 -2.69 16.10 15.25
N LYS A 499 -3.05 16.95 16.21
CA LYS A 499 -3.50 16.51 17.55
C LYS A 499 -4.74 15.61 17.56
N ARG A 500 -5.65 15.75 16.60
CA ARG A 500 -6.82 14.87 16.47
C ARG A 500 -6.45 13.52 15.85
N ILE A 501 -5.52 13.52 14.90
CA ILE A 501 -4.94 12.32 14.30
C ILE A 501 -4.11 11.54 15.32
N GLU A 502 -3.26 12.20 16.10
CA GLU A 502 -2.41 11.60 17.16
C GLU A 502 -3.25 10.70 18.10
N VAL A 503 -4.42 11.14 18.57
CA VAL A 503 -5.33 10.35 19.42
C VAL A 503 -5.83 9.07 18.72
N VAL A 504 -6.09 9.11 17.41
CA VAL A 504 -6.49 7.92 16.64
C VAL A 504 -5.30 6.97 16.48
N GLU A 505 -4.10 7.50 16.21
CA GLU A 505 -2.88 6.70 16.08
C GLU A 505 -2.47 6.03 17.40
N GLU A 506 -2.61 6.69 18.54
CA GLU A 506 -2.38 6.10 19.87
C GLU A 506 -3.26 4.88 20.12
N LEU A 507 -4.56 4.96 19.78
CA LEU A 507 -5.49 3.84 19.89
C LEU A 507 -5.14 2.71 18.90
N GLN A 508 -4.72 3.05 17.67
CA GLN A 508 -4.22 2.06 16.69
C GLN A 508 -2.97 1.32 17.20
N VAL A 509 -2.03 2.03 17.84
CA VAL A 509 -0.85 1.43 18.46
C VAL A 509 -1.22 0.58 19.67
N GLN A 510 -2.21 0.97 20.48
CA GLN A 510 -2.72 0.15 21.59
C GLN A 510 -3.30 -1.18 21.10
N ILE A 511 -4.02 -1.20 19.98
CA ILE A 511 -4.48 -2.46 19.35
C ILE A 511 -3.28 -3.34 19.01
N LEU A 512 -2.24 -2.83 18.33
CA LEU A 512 -1.06 -3.63 18.01
C LEU A 512 -0.28 -4.09 19.25
N LYS A 513 -0.25 -3.31 20.34
CA LYS A 513 0.32 -3.77 21.60
C LYS A 513 -0.43 -5.00 22.12
N LEU A 514 -1.77 -4.96 22.15
CA LEU A 514 -2.57 -6.12 22.55
C LEU A 514 -2.31 -7.37 21.68
N LEU A 515 -2.15 -7.21 20.36
CA LEU A 515 -1.88 -8.32 19.45
C LEU A 515 -0.43 -8.85 19.51
N LEU A 516 0.54 -8.02 19.89
CA LEU A 516 1.96 -8.39 20.07
C LEU A 516 2.32 -8.83 21.51
N ASN A 517 1.31 -9.01 22.38
CA ASN A 517 1.50 -9.46 23.74
C ASN A 517 2.06 -10.89 23.80
N ASN A 518 3.04 -11.12 24.67
CA ASN A 518 3.71 -12.41 24.92
C ASN A 518 3.55 -12.88 26.38
N LYS A 519 2.83 -12.13 27.22
CA LYS A 519 2.64 -12.44 28.65
C LYS A 519 1.36 -13.25 28.91
N ASP A 520 0.58 -13.56 27.88
CA ASP A 520 -0.69 -14.27 27.95
C ASP A 520 -0.56 -15.76 27.59
N ASP A 521 0.49 -16.42 28.08
CA ASP A 521 0.86 -17.82 27.79
C ASP A 521 0.14 -18.83 28.71
N ASN A 522 -1.16 -18.62 28.97
CA ASN A 522 -1.96 -19.36 29.96
C ASN A 522 -2.35 -20.79 29.49
N GLY A 523 -1.35 -21.63 29.18
CA GLY A 523 -1.53 -23.03 28.76
C GLY A 523 -1.82 -23.23 27.27
N GLY A 524 -1.60 -22.19 26.45
CA GLY A 524 -1.77 -22.21 24.99
C GLY A 524 -1.10 -20.99 24.36
N GLU A 525 -0.97 -20.99 23.03
CA GLU A 525 -0.15 -20.02 22.29
C GLU A 525 -0.42 -18.56 22.65
N ALA A 526 0.66 -17.82 22.97
CA ALA A 526 0.59 -16.39 23.30
C ALA A 526 0.26 -15.54 22.06
N SER A 527 -0.41 -14.40 22.26
CA SER A 527 -0.99 -13.63 21.15
C SER A 527 0.02 -13.26 20.06
N ARG A 528 1.27 -12.95 20.44
CA ARG A 528 2.34 -12.58 19.51
C ARG A 528 2.65 -13.65 18.45
N TYR A 529 2.62 -14.94 18.77
CA TYR A 529 2.93 -16.00 17.81
C TYR A 529 1.79 -16.20 16.80
N ILE A 530 0.54 -16.17 17.27
CA ILE A 530 -0.65 -16.15 16.42
C ILE A 530 -0.59 -14.95 15.45
N PHE A 531 -0.22 -13.76 15.96
CA PHE A 531 0.01 -12.58 15.13
C PHE A 531 1.13 -12.81 14.10
N LEU A 532 2.27 -13.37 14.48
CA LEU A 532 3.41 -13.60 13.59
C LEU A 532 3.05 -14.53 12.42
N THR A 533 2.38 -15.65 12.69
CA THR A 533 1.92 -16.61 11.67
C THR A 533 0.97 -15.94 10.70
N LYS A 534 -0.02 -15.20 11.21
CA LYS A 534 -0.97 -14.43 10.39
C LYS A 534 -0.30 -13.29 9.62
N PHE A 535 0.68 -12.60 10.20
CA PHE A 535 1.39 -11.50 9.57
C PHE A 535 2.30 -12.00 8.44
N ARG A 536 2.98 -13.14 8.61
CA ARG A 536 3.72 -13.81 7.54
C ARG A 536 2.82 -14.20 6.37
N LYS A 537 1.65 -14.79 6.65
CA LYS A 537 0.65 -15.10 5.61
C LYS A 537 0.18 -13.87 4.86
N PHE A 538 -0.15 -12.78 5.57
CA PHE A 538 -0.48 -11.50 4.95
C PHE A 538 0.64 -10.98 4.02
N LEU A 539 1.91 -11.08 4.44
CA LEU A 539 3.04 -10.67 3.59
C LEU A 539 3.21 -11.59 2.38
N GLN A 540 2.97 -12.91 2.51
CA GLN A 540 2.99 -13.88 1.40
C GLN A 540 1.93 -13.54 0.35
N GLU A 541 0.69 -13.28 0.77
CA GLU A 541 -0.44 -12.89 -0.08
C GLU A 541 -0.15 -11.61 -0.86
N ASN A 542 0.63 -10.67 -0.29
CA ASN A 542 1.00 -9.41 -0.95
C ASN A 542 2.34 -9.46 -1.69
N ALA A 543 3.22 -10.44 -1.41
CA ALA A 543 4.46 -10.68 -2.16
C ALA A 543 4.21 -11.48 -3.45
N SER A 544 3.22 -12.38 -3.43
CA SER A 544 2.88 -13.28 -4.56
C SER A 544 2.26 -12.57 -5.78
N GLY A 545 2.16 -11.22 -5.75
CA GLY A 545 1.64 -10.38 -6.83
C GLY A 545 2.50 -10.29 -8.10
N ARG A 546 3.23 -11.35 -8.47
CA ARG A 546 3.93 -11.47 -9.77
C ARG A 546 2.94 -11.86 -10.88
N GLY A 547 1.91 -11.04 -11.07
CA GLY A 547 0.85 -11.24 -12.05
C GLY A 547 -0.12 -10.05 -12.05
N ASN A 548 -1.02 -9.98 -13.04
CA ASN A 548 -1.93 -8.85 -13.25
C ASN A 548 -3.04 -8.67 -12.17
N THR A 549 -2.99 -9.45 -11.10
CA THR A 549 -3.91 -9.39 -9.96
C THR A 549 -3.69 -8.10 -9.17
N PRO A 550 -4.73 -7.28 -8.88
CA PRO A 550 -4.57 -6.13 -8.00
C PRO A 550 -4.14 -6.58 -6.60
N MET A 551 -3.28 -5.79 -5.94
CA MET A 551 -2.87 -6.10 -4.56
C MET A 551 -4.09 -6.20 -3.65
N LEU A 552 -4.14 -7.26 -2.83
CA LEU A 552 -5.25 -7.53 -1.91
C LEU A 552 -5.45 -6.39 -0.90
N CYS A 553 -4.36 -5.76 -0.44
CA CYS A 553 -4.42 -4.61 0.45
C CYS A 553 -4.18 -3.29 -0.32
N PRO A 554 -5.10 -2.29 -0.24
CA PRO A 554 -4.86 -0.97 -0.80
C PRO A 554 -3.59 -0.37 -0.17
N PRO A 555 -2.57 -0.02 -0.98
CA PRO A 555 -1.24 0.29 -0.46
C PRO A 555 -1.16 1.41 0.58
N GLU A 556 -2.12 2.34 0.62
CA GLU A 556 -2.23 3.41 1.63
C GLU A 556 -2.39 2.85 3.05
N TYR A 557 -3.03 1.69 3.20
CA TYR A 557 -3.25 1.01 4.48
C TYR A 557 -1.92 0.47 5.03
N MET A 558 -1.03 -0.04 4.16
CA MET A 558 0.29 -0.53 4.56
C MET A 558 1.19 0.60 5.09
N VAL A 559 1.09 1.82 4.55
CA VAL A 559 1.83 2.99 5.07
C VAL A 559 1.46 3.24 6.53
N CYS A 560 0.17 3.39 6.83
CA CYS A 560 -0.27 3.64 8.20
C CYS A 560 0.06 2.45 9.12
N PHE A 561 -0.15 1.21 8.66
CA PHE A 561 0.15 0.01 9.43
C PHE A 561 1.63 -0.09 9.80
N LEU A 562 2.57 0.16 8.88
CA LEU A 562 4.01 0.11 9.14
C LEU A 562 4.41 1.01 10.32
N HIS A 563 3.99 2.27 10.32
CA HIS A 563 4.32 3.23 11.38
C HIS A 563 3.78 2.79 12.76
N ARG A 564 2.59 2.16 12.78
CA ARG A 564 1.94 1.68 14.01
C ARG A 564 2.67 0.43 14.51
N LEU A 565 3.10 -0.43 13.58
CA LEU A 565 3.89 -1.63 13.86
C LEU A 565 5.27 -1.28 14.42
N ILE A 566 5.98 -0.32 13.82
CA ILE A 566 7.26 0.21 14.35
C ILE A 566 7.07 0.75 15.78
N SER A 567 6.02 1.55 16.01
CA SER A 567 5.72 2.09 17.35
C SER A 567 5.46 1.00 18.40
N ALA A 568 4.72 -0.05 18.05
CA ALA A 568 4.43 -1.18 18.96
C ALA A 568 5.64 -2.10 19.16
N LEU A 569 6.42 -2.36 18.10
CA LEU A 569 7.66 -3.14 18.14
C LEU A 569 8.70 -2.48 19.05
N ARG A 570 8.96 -1.19 18.87
CA ARG A 570 9.90 -0.43 19.69
C ARG A 570 9.52 -0.44 21.17
N PHE A 571 8.23 -0.30 21.47
CA PHE A 571 7.72 -0.38 22.84
C PHE A 571 8.07 -1.72 23.52
N TYR A 572 7.79 -2.86 22.86
CA TYR A 572 8.12 -4.17 23.44
C TYR A 572 9.63 -4.45 23.50
N TRP A 573 10.39 -3.97 22.51
CA TRP A 573 11.85 -4.07 22.51
C TRP A 573 12.46 -3.33 23.70
N ASP A 574 12.03 -2.09 23.95
CA ASP A 574 12.55 -1.28 25.05
C ASP A 574 12.02 -1.74 26.42
N GLU A 575 10.81 -2.33 26.50
CA GLU A 575 10.30 -3.03 27.70
C GLU A 575 11.14 -4.28 28.02
N TYR A 576 11.50 -5.06 27.00
CA TYR A 576 12.39 -6.23 27.17
C TYR A 576 13.79 -5.81 27.62
N LYS A 577 14.34 -4.71 27.10
CA LYS A 577 15.61 -4.10 27.56
C LYS A 577 15.55 -3.59 29.00
N ALA A 578 14.44 -2.97 29.40
CA ALA A 578 14.23 -2.57 30.79
C ALA A 578 14.21 -3.77 31.75
N SER A 579 13.69 -4.91 31.29
CA SER A 579 13.67 -6.17 32.04
C SER A 579 14.99 -6.93 32.01
N ASN A 580 15.79 -6.79 30.94
CA ASN A 580 17.03 -7.53 30.69
C ASN A 580 18.21 -6.58 30.37
N PRO A 581 18.97 -6.12 31.39
CA PRO A 581 20.00 -5.09 31.19
C PRO A 581 21.12 -5.42 30.18
N ARG A 582 21.31 -6.69 29.82
CA ARG A 582 22.35 -7.18 28.88
C ARG A 582 21.98 -7.06 27.39
N THR A 583 20.75 -6.67 27.06
CA THR A 583 20.28 -6.60 25.66
C THR A 583 20.52 -5.21 25.06
N SER A 584 20.05 -4.94 23.83
CA SER A 584 20.19 -3.62 23.18
C SER A 584 18.88 -2.82 23.17
N PHE A 585 18.97 -1.48 23.14
CA PHE A 585 17.80 -0.61 22.93
C PHE A 585 17.28 -0.71 21.50
N SER A 586 16.02 -0.30 21.27
CA SER A 586 15.41 -0.30 19.94
C SER A 586 16.18 0.57 18.93
N GLU A 587 16.85 1.62 19.38
CA GLU A 587 17.76 2.48 18.58
C GLU A 587 19.01 1.76 18.02
N GLU A 588 19.31 0.56 18.55
CA GLU A 588 20.42 -0.30 18.14
C GLU A 588 19.99 -1.51 17.29
N ALA A 589 18.69 -1.68 17.06
CA ALA A 589 18.11 -2.84 16.38
C ALA A 589 18.71 -3.10 14.98
N TYR A 590 18.87 -4.38 14.66
CA TYR A 590 19.17 -4.93 13.34
C TYR A 590 18.63 -6.34 13.25
N VAL A 591 18.57 -6.91 12.04
CA VAL A 591 18.22 -8.32 11.82
C VAL A 591 19.51 -9.14 11.74
N PRO A 592 19.75 -10.10 12.64
CA PRO A 592 20.99 -10.89 12.62
C PRO A 592 21.13 -11.74 11.34
N PRO A 593 22.34 -11.83 10.75
CA PRO A 593 22.56 -12.55 9.47
C PRO A 593 22.13 -14.03 9.46
N GLN A 594 22.13 -14.68 10.63
CA GLN A 594 21.73 -16.07 10.85
C GLN A 594 20.39 -16.43 10.18
N ILE A 595 19.43 -15.50 10.28
CA ILE A 595 18.06 -15.65 9.78
C ILE A 595 18.03 -15.85 8.26
N PHE A 596 19.00 -15.31 7.52
CA PHE A 596 19.01 -15.35 6.06
C PHE A 596 19.45 -16.69 5.47
N TYR A 597 20.28 -17.45 6.20
CA TYR A 597 20.88 -18.70 5.70
C TYR A 597 20.51 -19.96 6.49
N ASN A 598 19.97 -19.86 7.72
CA ASN A 598 19.53 -21.04 8.45
C ASN A 598 18.24 -21.65 7.90
N GLY A 599 17.44 -20.91 7.12
CA GLY A 599 16.21 -21.42 6.49
C GLY A 599 14.98 -21.49 7.40
N LYS A 600 15.04 -20.92 8.61
CA LYS A 600 13.88 -20.83 9.54
C LYS A 600 12.85 -19.77 9.14
N VAL A 601 13.19 -18.88 8.20
CA VAL A 601 12.30 -17.84 7.66
C VAL A 601 12.18 -18.03 6.15
N ASP A 602 10.94 -18.14 5.69
CA ASP A 602 10.59 -18.08 4.28
C ASP A 602 10.41 -16.62 3.82
N TYR A 603 10.79 -16.37 2.58
CA TYR A 603 10.81 -15.08 1.90
C TYR A 603 10.15 -15.16 0.51
N PHE A 604 9.32 -16.17 0.24
CA PHE A 604 8.38 -16.19 -0.90
C PHE A 604 9.07 -15.97 -2.27
N ASP A 605 10.15 -16.70 -2.52
CA ASP A 605 10.99 -16.61 -3.74
C ASP A 605 11.58 -15.21 -4.07
N LEU A 606 11.62 -14.29 -3.09
CA LEU A 606 12.37 -13.03 -3.22
C LEU A 606 13.87 -13.33 -3.40
N GLN A 607 14.52 -12.63 -4.34
CA GLN A 607 15.91 -12.92 -4.69
C GLN A 607 16.87 -12.62 -3.52
N ARG A 608 17.95 -13.39 -3.46
CA ARG A 608 19.08 -13.11 -2.57
C ARG A 608 20.17 -12.40 -3.34
N LEU A 609 21.09 -11.74 -2.64
CA LEU A 609 22.21 -11.04 -3.28
C LEU A 609 23.00 -11.93 -4.25
N GLY A 610 23.26 -13.18 -3.87
CA GLY A 610 23.94 -14.16 -4.73
C GLY A 610 23.04 -14.91 -5.71
N GLY A 611 21.78 -14.48 -5.89
CA GLY A 611 20.81 -15.09 -6.81
C GLY A 611 19.80 -16.03 -6.14
N LEU A 612 19.56 -17.19 -6.75
CA LEU A 612 18.56 -18.16 -6.29
C LEU A 612 19.03 -18.89 -5.01
N LEU A 613 18.13 -19.02 -4.03
CA LEU A 613 18.43 -19.67 -2.74
C LEU A 613 18.88 -21.12 -2.90
N SER A 614 18.28 -21.88 -3.83
CA SER A 614 18.66 -23.26 -4.16
C SER A 614 20.08 -23.35 -4.71
N HIS A 615 20.49 -22.40 -5.56
CA HIS A 615 21.86 -22.31 -6.07
C HIS A 615 22.85 -22.04 -4.93
N LEU A 616 22.54 -21.08 -4.04
CA LEU A 616 23.39 -20.72 -2.90
C LEU A 616 23.55 -21.88 -1.90
N ARG A 617 22.46 -22.59 -1.57
CA ARG A 617 22.52 -23.80 -0.75
C ARG A 617 23.43 -24.87 -1.37
N LYS A 618 23.49 -24.97 -2.70
CA LYS A 618 24.35 -25.93 -3.40
C LYS A 618 25.82 -25.50 -3.47
N THR A 619 26.10 -24.21 -3.70
CA THR A 619 27.47 -23.70 -3.90
C THR A 619 28.19 -23.34 -2.59
N LEU A 620 27.48 -22.87 -1.57
CA LEU A 620 28.04 -22.39 -0.29
C LEU A 620 27.81 -23.37 0.88
N LYS A 621 27.41 -24.62 0.61
CA LYS A 621 27.19 -25.66 1.65
C LYS A 621 28.39 -25.86 2.59
N ASP A 622 29.62 -25.79 2.05
CA ASP A 622 30.84 -26.07 2.80
C ASP A 622 31.25 -24.84 3.65
N ASP A 623 30.89 -23.63 3.20
CA ASP A 623 30.97 -22.40 3.99
C ASP A 623 29.93 -22.39 5.13
N LEU A 624 28.68 -22.83 4.88
CA LEU A 624 27.67 -22.98 5.94
C LEU A 624 28.12 -23.99 7.01
N ALA A 625 28.68 -25.12 6.59
CA ALA A 625 29.14 -26.17 7.49
C ALA A 625 30.41 -25.81 8.28
N SER A 626 31.19 -24.82 7.83
CA SER A 626 32.45 -24.40 8.46
C SER A 626 32.34 -23.09 9.24
N LYS A 627 31.56 -22.11 8.76
CA LYS A 627 31.40 -20.78 9.37
C LYS A 627 30.18 -20.65 10.28
N ALA A 628 29.11 -21.40 9.99
CA ALA A 628 27.84 -21.35 10.72
C ALA A 628 27.44 -22.68 11.38
N ASN A 629 28.27 -23.75 11.27
CA ASN A 629 27.99 -25.09 11.82
C ASN A 629 26.66 -25.73 11.34
N ILE A 630 26.12 -25.28 10.20
CA ILE A 630 24.85 -25.75 9.61
C ILE A 630 25.13 -26.82 8.54
N LEU A 631 24.40 -27.94 8.61
CA LEU A 631 24.34 -28.94 7.56
C LEU A 631 22.98 -28.91 6.86
N ILE A 632 22.99 -28.72 5.53
CA ILE A 632 21.80 -28.84 4.70
C ILE A 632 21.42 -30.33 4.56
N ASP A 633 20.13 -30.65 4.68
CA ASP A 633 19.61 -32.00 4.47
C ASP A 633 19.79 -32.40 2.98
N PRO A 634 20.45 -33.54 2.66
CA PRO A 634 20.61 -34.00 1.27
C PRO A 634 19.31 -34.11 0.47
N LEU A 635 18.17 -34.28 1.14
CA LEU A 635 16.84 -34.31 0.50
C LEU A 635 16.42 -32.94 -0.05
N GLU A 636 16.72 -31.83 0.64
CA GLU A 636 16.46 -30.47 0.11
C GLU A 636 17.29 -30.16 -1.15
N LEU A 637 18.48 -30.77 -1.26
CA LEU A 637 19.35 -30.65 -2.43
C LEU A 637 18.90 -31.51 -3.63
N GLN A 638 17.93 -32.41 -3.42
CA GLN A 638 17.34 -33.27 -4.45
C GLN A 638 15.98 -32.77 -4.94
N ALA A 639 15.14 -32.20 -4.05
CA ALA A 639 13.81 -31.66 -4.36
C ALA A 639 13.80 -30.39 -5.24
N THR A 640 14.88 -30.12 -5.98
CA THR A 640 15.05 -28.94 -6.86
C THR A 640 15.61 -29.32 -8.24
N THR A 641 15.43 -30.58 -8.67
CA THR A 641 15.58 -30.98 -10.08
C THR A 641 14.33 -30.61 -10.89
N MET A 642 14.54 -30.19 -12.13
CA MET A 642 13.59 -29.43 -12.95
C MET A 642 12.54 -30.30 -13.68
N ASP A 643 12.21 -31.47 -13.15
CA ASP A 643 11.37 -32.49 -13.84
C ASP A 643 9.94 -32.62 -13.27
N ASP A 644 9.62 -32.06 -12.09
CA ASP A 644 8.30 -32.18 -11.44
C ASP A 644 7.40 -30.94 -11.69
N LEU A 645 7.19 -30.59 -12.97
CA LEU A 645 6.20 -29.59 -13.40
C LEU A 645 5.36 -30.16 -14.55
N ASP A 646 4.46 -31.12 -14.27
CA ASP A 646 3.34 -31.51 -15.15
C ASP A 646 2.34 -32.52 -14.50
N GLU A 647 2.04 -32.46 -13.19
CA GLU A 647 0.90 -33.20 -12.58
C GLU A 647 0.10 -32.37 -11.55
N ASP A 648 -0.88 -31.60 -12.03
CA ASP A 648 -2.02 -31.13 -11.23
C ASP A 648 -3.08 -32.25 -11.15
N GLU A 649 -3.04 -33.11 -10.11
CA GLU A 649 -4.18 -33.98 -9.75
C GLU A 649 -4.91 -33.45 -8.49
N GLU A 650 -6.13 -32.93 -8.68
CA GLU A 650 -7.09 -32.81 -7.59
C GLU A 650 -7.59 -34.20 -7.13
N PRO A 651 -7.69 -34.47 -5.82
CA PRO A 651 -8.19 -35.75 -5.32
C PRO A 651 -9.73 -35.82 -5.37
N ALA A 652 -10.28 -36.37 -6.45
CA ALA A 652 -11.70 -36.72 -6.54
C ALA A 652 -12.03 -38.06 -5.80
N PRO A 653 -13.18 -38.19 -5.13
CA PRO A 653 -13.49 -39.36 -4.30
C PRO A 653 -13.95 -40.59 -5.09
N ALA A 654 -13.66 -41.77 -4.55
CA ALA A 654 -13.82 -43.06 -5.23
C ALA A 654 -15.28 -43.55 -5.40
N ALA A 655 -15.62 -44.04 -6.61
CA ALA A 655 -16.66 -45.06 -6.83
C ALA A 655 -16.57 -45.79 -8.20
N ALA A 656 -16.84 -47.10 -8.19
CA ALA A 656 -17.42 -47.93 -9.28
C ALA A 656 -16.63 -48.27 -10.60
N GLN A 657 -15.80 -49.33 -10.53
CA GLN A 657 -15.78 -50.53 -11.40
C GLN A 657 -16.09 -50.51 -12.94
N ARG A 658 -15.04 -50.80 -13.75
CA ARG A 658 -14.97 -51.73 -14.96
C ARG A 658 -15.77 -51.40 -16.27
N PRO A 659 -15.41 -52.00 -17.46
CA PRO A 659 -14.07 -52.27 -18.04
C PRO A 659 -13.92 -52.14 -19.61
N MET A 660 -12.67 -51.96 -20.09
CA MET A 660 -12.06 -52.45 -21.39
C MET A 660 -12.52 -51.99 -22.81
N GLN A 661 -11.55 -52.06 -23.75
CA GLN A 661 -11.58 -51.93 -25.25
C GLN A 661 -11.52 -50.48 -25.83
N ALA A 662 -10.81 -50.14 -26.93
CA ALA A 662 -9.85 -50.86 -27.79
C ALA A 662 -8.91 -49.92 -28.63
N LEU A 663 -7.66 -50.38 -28.82
CA LEU A 663 -6.80 -50.42 -30.04
C LEU A 663 -7.03 -49.54 -31.30
N ALA A 664 -6.00 -48.74 -31.66
CA ALA A 664 -5.43 -48.50 -33.02
C ALA A 664 -4.14 -47.63 -32.85
N VAL A 665 -2.89 -48.02 -33.13
CA VAL A 665 -2.19 -48.54 -34.34
C VAL A 665 -2.01 -47.51 -35.47
N GLY A 666 -0.75 -47.07 -35.68
CA GLY A 666 -0.30 -46.35 -36.88
C GLY A 666 1.01 -45.59 -36.67
N GLY A 667 2.13 -46.05 -37.24
CA GLY A 667 3.44 -45.38 -37.13
C GLY A 667 4.25 -45.46 -38.44
N ALA A 668 5.24 -44.56 -38.60
CA ALA A 668 6.20 -44.58 -39.72
C ALA A 668 7.52 -43.83 -39.41
N LEU A 669 8.63 -44.40 -39.92
CA LEU A 669 10.05 -43.95 -39.93
C LEU A 669 10.73 -44.73 -41.10
N PRO A 670 12.00 -44.48 -41.55
CA PRO A 670 12.95 -43.35 -41.35
C PRO A 670 13.80 -42.91 -42.61
N LEU A 671 14.65 -41.87 -42.46
CA LEU A 671 15.95 -41.58 -43.17
C LEU A 671 15.95 -41.19 -44.69
N PRO A 672 17.06 -40.62 -45.30
CA PRO A 672 18.46 -40.42 -44.84
C PRO A 672 19.13 -39.00 -45.05
N ARG A 673 20.44 -38.91 -44.74
CA ARG A 673 21.45 -37.79 -44.80
C ARG A 673 22.03 -37.51 -46.23
N PRO A 674 22.94 -36.51 -46.53
CA PRO A 674 24.05 -35.85 -45.74
C PRO A 674 24.15 -34.29 -45.89
N GLY A 675 25.21 -33.51 -45.55
CA GLY A 675 26.48 -33.65 -44.77
C GLY A 675 27.66 -32.73 -45.25
N TRP A 676 28.75 -32.59 -44.43
CA TRP A 676 30.07 -31.91 -44.69
C TRP A 676 30.07 -30.35 -44.70
N LEU A 677 30.98 -29.54 -44.10
CA LEU A 677 32.24 -29.62 -43.30
C LEU A 677 32.29 -28.36 -42.36
N SER A 678 33.15 -28.16 -41.34
CA SER A 678 34.41 -28.78 -40.88
C SER A 678 34.70 -28.49 -39.38
N SER A 679 35.43 -29.40 -38.72
CA SER A 679 36.14 -29.24 -37.42
C SER A 679 37.67 -29.38 -37.69
N PRO A 680 38.63 -29.13 -36.75
CA PRO A 680 38.97 -30.01 -35.60
C PRO A 680 39.40 -29.22 -34.32
N THR A 681 39.84 -29.75 -33.15
CA THR A 681 40.27 -31.07 -32.62
C THR A 681 40.08 -31.01 -31.07
N LEU A 682 39.46 -31.97 -30.35
CA LEU A 682 39.97 -33.28 -29.84
C LEU A 682 41.21 -33.18 -28.91
N GLY A 683 41.34 -33.89 -27.77
CA GLY A 683 40.49 -34.86 -27.02
C GLY A 683 41.01 -34.93 -25.55
N ARG A 684 40.78 -35.89 -24.64
CA ARG A 684 40.10 -37.21 -24.47
C ARG A 684 39.85 -37.38 -22.93
N ALA A 685 39.29 -38.42 -22.29
CA ALA A 685 38.90 -39.79 -22.63
C ALA A 685 37.55 -40.20 -21.95
N ASN A 686 37.43 -41.37 -21.29
CA ASN A 686 36.24 -41.86 -20.56
C ASN A 686 36.57 -43.01 -19.56
N ARG A 687 35.78 -43.11 -18.47
CA ARG A 687 35.33 -44.29 -17.64
C ARG A 687 36.18 -45.59 -17.54
N PHE A 688 36.30 -46.18 -16.32
CA PHE A 688 35.52 -47.34 -15.80
C PHE A 688 36.17 -48.16 -14.64
N LEU A 689 35.35 -48.63 -13.66
CA LEU A 689 35.51 -49.80 -12.74
C LEU A 689 36.70 -49.82 -11.73
N SER A 690 36.69 -50.46 -10.54
CA SER A 690 35.65 -51.05 -9.67
C SER A 690 36.21 -51.46 -8.28
N THR A 691 35.31 -51.82 -7.35
CA THR A 691 35.48 -52.76 -6.20
C THR A 691 36.06 -52.24 -4.86
N ALA A 692 35.55 -52.83 -3.77
CA ALA A 692 35.82 -52.50 -2.36
C ALA A 692 36.76 -53.50 -1.66
N ALA A 693 37.45 -53.08 -0.59
CA ALA A 693 37.91 -53.97 0.51
C ALA A 693 38.42 -53.22 1.77
N VAL A 694 37.96 -53.66 2.95
CA VAL A 694 38.69 -53.78 4.24
C VAL A 694 39.35 -52.54 4.91
N SER A 695 38.62 -51.96 5.87
CA SER A 695 38.92 -51.90 7.32
C SER A 695 40.29 -51.54 7.93
N LEU A 696 40.18 -50.78 9.05
CA LEU A 696 41.12 -50.59 10.18
C LEU A 696 42.39 -49.74 9.96
N MET A 697 42.42 -48.53 10.53
CA MET A 697 43.05 -48.24 11.84
C MET A 697 42.61 -46.88 12.39
N THR A 698 42.30 -46.80 13.69
CA THR A 698 42.33 -45.55 14.48
C THR A 698 43.52 -45.62 15.43
N PRO A 699 44.09 -44.46 15.85
CA PRO A 699 43.70 -43.97 17.17
C PRO A 699 43.71 -42.43 17.37
N ARG A 700 42.88 -42.00 18.36
CA ARG A 700 42.97 -40.78 19.22
C ARG A 700 42.52 -39.40 18.70
N ARG A 701 41.35 -38.99 19.22
CA ARG A 701 40.92 -37.62 19.61
C ARG A 701 41.92 -36.99 20.61
N PRO A 702 42.00 -35.64 20.81
CA PRO A 702 40.90 -34.69 21.12
C PRO A 702 40.95 -33.37 20.30
N LEU A 703 40.00 -32.43 20.32
CA LEU A 703 39.06 -31.92 21.34
C LEU A 703 37.65 -31.67 20.77
N SER A 704 36.70 -31.28 21.63
CA SER A 704 35.27 -31.05 21.37
C SER A 704 34.90 -30.48 19.98
N ALA A 705 34.33 -31.33 19.12
CA ALA A 705 33.54 -30.87 17.99
C ALA A 705 32.15 -30.47 18.49
N SER A 706 31.74 -29.23 18.19
CA SER A 706 30.32 -28.84 18.31
C SER A 706 29.48 -29.77 17.43
N GLU A 707 28.31 -30.19 17.93
CA GLU A 707 27.43 -31.06 17.17
C GLU A 707 26.85 -30.28 15.99
N LYS A 708 26.97 -30.82 14.76
CA LYS A 708 26.59 -30.10 13.55
C LYS A 708 25.07 -30.10 13.40
N VAL A 709 24.47 -28.90 13.35
CA VAL A 709 23.01 -28.76 13.36
C VAL A 709 22.45 -28.98 11.95
N LYS A 710 21.51 -29.92 11.80
CA LYS A 710 20.72 -30.06 10.58
C LYS A 710 19.55 -29.09 10.64
N VAL A 711 19.32 -28.32 9.58
CA VAL A 711 18.17 -27.41 9.49
C VAL A 711 17.35 -27.73 8.25
N ARG A 712 16.04 -27.52 8.35
CA ARG A 712 15.04 -27.66 7.28
C ARG A 712 14.23 -26.39 7.16
N THR A 713 13.78 -26.12 5.94
CA THR A 713 12.84 -25.03 5.65
C THR A 713 11.44 -25.44 6.11
N LEU A 714 10.78 -24.61 6.92
CA LEU A 714 9.42 -24.83 7.41
C LEU A 714 8.51 -23.71 6.90
N SER A 715 7.28 -24.03 6.51
CA SER A 715 6.30 -23.00 6.17
C SER A 715 5.88 -22.21 7.41
N ALA A 716 5.32 -21.01 7.23
CA ALA A 716 4.89 -20.17 8.35
C ALA A 716 3.90 -20.88 9.29
N GLU A 717 3.02 -21.73 8.73
CA GLU A 717 1.99 -22.49 9.45
C GLU A 717 2.53 -23.76 10.15
N GLN A 718 3.78 -24.16 9.87
CA GLN A 718 4.44 -25.35 10.46
C GLN A 718 5.40 -25.04 11.60
N ARG A 719 5.73 -23.76 11.85
CA ARG A 719 6.72 -23.35 12.85
C ARG A 719 6.11 -23.23 14.24
N THR A 720 6.75 -23.83 15.21
CA THR A 720 6.36 -23.77 16.63
C THR A 720 7.06 -22.61 17.35
N ARG A 721 6.65 -22.31 18.59
CA ARG A 721 7.38 -21.40 19.49
C ARG A 721 8.83 -21.83 19.71
N GLU A 722 9.09 -23.15 19.82
CA GLU A 722 10.45 -23.69 19.97
C GLU A 722 11.30 -23.51 18.69
N ASP A 723 10.66 -23.42 17.52
CA ASP A 723 11.36 -23.06 16.29
C ASP A 723 11.81 -21.60 16.26
N ILE A 724 11.08 -20.72 16.96
CA ILE A 724 11.30 -19.27 16.97
C ILE A 724 12.23 -18.85 18.12
N GLU A 725 11.82 -19.05 19.37
CA GLU A 725 12.60 -18.65 20.56
C GLU A 725 13.71 -19.65 20.90
N GLY A 726 13.62 -20.89 20.41
CA GLY A 726 14.58 -21.94 20.72
C GLY A 726 14.26 -22.74 21.99
N SER A 727 15.20 -23.60 22.38
CA SER A 727 15.17 -24.41 23.59
C SER A 727 16.57 -24.48 24.20
N GLN A 728 16.75 -25.17 25.32
CA GLN A 728 18.05 -25.25 26.03
C GLN A 728 19.21 -25.81 25.17
N TRP A 729 18.91 -26.43 24.02
CA TRP A 729 19.88 -27.02 23.09
C TRP A 729 19.75 -26.49 21.64
N ASN A 730 18.96 -25.43 21.40
CA ASN A 730 18.63 -24.91 20.08
C ASN A 730 18.38 -23.39 20.14
N GLU A 731 19.10 -22.57 19.37
CA GLU A 731 18.97 -21.09 19.38
C GLU A 731 17.76 -20.55 18.58
N GLY A 732 16.85 -21.41 18.12
CA GLY A 732 15.60 -21.01 17.44
C GLY A 732 15.86 -20.33 16.09
N LEU A 733 15.42 -19.06 15.95
CA LEU A 733 15.71 -18.23 14.76
C LEU A 733 17.19 -17.88 14.60
N LEU A 734 18.01 -17.98 15.65
CA LEU A 734 19.41 -17.51 15.62
C LEU A 734 20.44 -18.64 15.50
N VAL A 735 19.98 -19.86 15.19
CA VAL A 735 20.85 -21.02 14.92
C VAL A 735 21.91 -20.69 13.86
N GLY A 736 23.16 -21.02 14.19
CA GLY A 736 24.31 -20.91 13.30
C GLY A 736 25.05 -19.58 13.39
N ARG A 737 25.15 -19.03 14.61
CA ARG A 737 25.89 -17.80 14.90
C ARG A 737 27.33 -17.84 14.33
N PRO A 738 27.73 -16.86 13.50
CA PRO A 738 29.09 -16.73 13.00
C PRO A 738 29.99 -16.05 14.05
N PRO A 739 31.33 -16.23 13.99
CA PRO A 739 32.25 -15.73 15.02
C PRO A 739 32.31 -14.19 15.10
N GLU A 740 31.91 -13.47 14.05
CA GLU A 740 31.86 -12.01 14.01
C GLU A 740 30.64 -11.40 14.74
N GLU A 741 29.62 -12.19 15.05
CA GLU A 741 28.40 -11.71 15.73
C GLU A 741 28.54 -11.74 17.27
N PRO A 742 27.98 -10.76 17.99
CA PRO A 742 28.11 -10.67 19.45
C PRO A 742 27.39 -11.82 20.19
N GLU A 743 27.89 -12.16 21.38
CA GLU A 743 27.32 -13.22 22.23
C GLU A 743 25.99 -12.82 22.90
N GLN A 744 25.70 -11.51 22.94
CA GLN A 744 24.62 -10.95 23.74
C GLN A 744 23.33 -10.91 22.92
N PRO A 745 22.20 -11.42 23.45
CA PRO A 745 20.93 -11.39 22.75
C PRO A 745 20.44 -9.94 22.59
N LEU A 746 20.03 -9.56 21.38
CA LEU A 746 19.53 -8.22 21.09
C LEU A 746 18.17 -7.96 21.72
N THR A 747 17.27 -8.94 21.61
CA THR A 747 15.86 -8.90 22.03
C THR A 747 15.28 -10.34 22.00
N GLU A 748 13.96 -10.51 22.19
CA GLU A 748 13.24 -11.78 21.97
C GLU A 748 13.22 -12.15 20.46
N ASN A 749 13.39 -13.42 20.10
CA ASN A 749 13.49 -13.81 18.68
C ASN A 749 12.21 -13.49 17.89
N SER A 750 11.04 -13.62 18.53
CA SER A 750 9.76 -13.20 17.95
C SER A 750 9.72 -11.72 17.56
N LEU A 751 10.42 -10.83 18.28
CA LEU A 751 10.49 -9.40 17.92
C LEU A 751 11.45 -9.13 16.74
N LEU A 752 12.51 -9.94 16.58
CA LEU A 752 13.34 -9.92 15.37
C LEU A 752 12.54 -10.32 14.13
N GLU A 753 11.62 -11.27 14.27
CA GLU A 753 10.77 -11.70 13.15
C GLU A 753 9.75 -10.61 12.74
N VAL A 754 9.18 -9.88 13.70
CA VAL A 754 8.35 -8.70 13.41
C VAL A 754 9.15 -7.62 12.68
N LEU A 755 10.41 -7.40 13.07
CA LEU A 755 11.31 -6.43 12.45
C LEU A 755 11.60 -6.79 10.98
N ASP A 756 11.97 -8.03 10.69
CA ASP A 756 12.16 -8.54 9.32
C ASP A 756 10.89 -8.34 8.46
N GLY A 757 9.72 -8.72 8.99
CA GLY A 757 8.44 -8.51 8.30
C GLY A 757 8.11 -7.03 8.06
N ALA A 758 8.51 -6.11 8.95
CA ALA A 758 8.36 -4.67 8.76
C ALA A 758 9.27 -4.12 7.65
N VAL A 759 10.52 -4.59 7.55
CA VAL A 759 11.42 -4.25 6.42
C VAL A 759 10.83 -4.75 5.11
N MET A 760 10.35 -5.99 5.07
CA MET A 760 9.72 -6.57 3.88
C MET A 760 8.45 -5.81 3.47
N MET A 761 7.58 -5.42 4.41
CA MET A 761 6.41 -4.59 4.13
C MET A 761 6.79 -3.25 3.47
N TYR A 762 7.88 -2.61 3.92
CA TYR A 762 8.33 -1.35 3.31
C TYR A 762 8.71 -1.52 1.84
N ASN A 763 9.41 -2.63 1.51
CA ASN A 763 9.79 -2.98 0.16
C ASN A 763 8.58 -3.28 -0.75
N LEU A 764 7.59 -4.01 -0.24
CA LEU A 764 6.45 -4.48 -1.04
C LEU A 764 5.55 -3.36 -1.57
N SER A 765 5.28 -2.30 -0.77
CA SER A 765 4.34 -1.25 -1.22
C SER A 765 4.53 0.16 -0.64
N VAL A 766 5.06 0.28 0.60
CA VAL A 766 5.04 1.55 1.35
C VAL A 766 5.85 2.63 0.65
N HIS A 767 7.06 2.31 0.17
CA HIS A 767 7.90 3.28 -0.53
C HIS A 767 7.19 3.93 -1.72
N GLN A 768 6.51 3.10 -2.54
CA GLN A 768 5.79 3.57 -3.73
C GLN A 768 4.63 4.51 -3.36
N GLN A 769 3.98 4.32 -2.21
CA GLN A 769 2.88 5.18 -1.78
C GLN A 769 3.36 6.50 -1.19
N LEU A 770 4.46 6.48 -0.44
CA LEU A 770 5.14 7.71 -0.03
C LEU A 770 5.53 8.53 -1.28
N GLY A 771 5.90 7.90 -2.39
CA GLY A 771 6.07 8.60 -3.68
C GLY A 771 4.78 9.23 -4.20
N LYS A 772 3.68 8.45 -4.33
CA LYS A 772 2.40 8.96 -4.87
C LYS A 772 1.80 10.09 -4.05
N MET A 773 1.94 10.06 -2.72
CA MET A 773 1.36 11.07 -1.83
C MET A 773 2.05 12.44 -1.95
N VAL A 774 3.29 12.52 -2.45
CA VAL A 774 3.94 13.81 -2.79
C VAL A 774 3.23 14.53 -3.93
N GLY A 775 2.56 13.79 -4.83
CA GLY A 775 1.80 14.37 -5.94
C GLY A 775 0.77 15.41 -5.52
N VAL A 776 0.24 15.36 -4.29
CA VAL A 776 -0.65 16.41 -3.75
C VAL A 776 0.08 17.75 -3.55
N SER A 777 1.37 17.72 -3.19
CA SER A 777 2.22 18.91 -3.11
C SER A 777 2.56 19.45 -4.50
N ASP A 778 2.78 18.56 -5.47
CA ASP A 778 3.03 18.95 -6.86
C ASP A 778 1.77 19.57 -7.50
N ASP A 779 0.58 18.99 -7.28
CA ASP A 779 -0.72 19.58 -7.63
C ASP A 779 -0.84 21.01 -7.03
N VAL A 780 -0.55 21.20 -5.74
CA VAL A 780 -0.57 22.52 -5.08
C VAL A 780 0.38 23.50 -5.78
N ASN A 781 1.59 23.07 -6.13
CA ASN A 781 2.56 23.90 -6.82
C ASN A 781 2.11 24.27 -8.24
N GLU A 782 1.56 23.32 -9.01
CA GLU A 782 1.06 23.56 -10.36
C GLU A 782 -0.12 24.53 -10.36
N TYR A 783 -1.13 24.29 -9.53
CA TYR A 783 -2.29 25.18 -9.40
C TYR A 783 -1.91 26.57 -8.85
N ALA A 784 -0.93 26.66 -7.94
CA ALA A 784 -0.40 27.96 -7.49
C ALA A 784 0.32 28.72 -8.61
N MET A 785 1.07 28.03 -9.48
CA MET A 785 1.68 28.64 -10.66
C MET A 785 0.64 29.08 -11.71
N ALA A 786 -0.37 28.25 -11.97
CA ALA A 786 -1.48 28.56 -12.88
C ALA A 786 -2.32 29.76 -12.40
N LEU A 787 -2.59 29.86 -11.09
CA LEU A 787 -3.26 31.01 -10.48
C LEU A 787 -2.45 32.30 -10.69
N ARG A 788 -1.14 32.28 -10.43
CA ARG A 788 -0.26 33.45 -10.65
C ARG A 788 -0.19 33.90 -12.10
N ASP A 789 -0.05 32.96 -13.04
CA ASP A 789 -0.05 33.30 -14.47
C ASP A 789 -1.41 33.88 -14.91
N THR A 790 -2.51 33.39 -14.31
CA THR A 790 -3.85 33.96 -14.49
C THR A 790 -3.95 35.38 -13.92
N GLU A 791 -3.42 35.64 -12.72
CA GLU A 791 -3.36 36.99 -12.13
C GLU A 791 -2.52 37.95 -12.98
N ASP A 792 -1.36 37.50 -13.49
CA ASP A 792 -0.51 38.31 -14.36
C ASP A 792 -1.16 38.61 -15.71
N LYS A 793 -1.91 37.65 -16.29
CA LYS A 793 -2.77 37.89 -17.45
C LYS A 793 -3.87 38.91 -17.13
N LEU A 794 -4.47 38.84 -15.94
CA LEU A 794 -5.52 39.75 -15.49
C LEU A 794 -4.98 41.17 -15.28
N ARG A 795 -3.79 41.33 -14.68
CA ARG A 795 -3.04 42.60 -14.58
C ARG A 795 -2.71 43.21 -15.95
N ARG A 796 -2.46 42.38 -16.96
CA ARG A 796 -2.15 42.80 -18.35
C ARG A 796 -3.38 42.96 -19.25
N CYS A 797 -4.58 42.63 -18.77
CA CYS A 797 -5.79 42.58 -19.60
C CYS A 797 -6.28 44.01 -19.98
N PRO A 798 -6.46 44.35 -21.27
CA PRO A 798 -6.98 45.65 -21.66
C PRO A 798 -8.43 45.86 -21.22
N LYS A 799 -8.72 47.02 -20.59
CA LYS A 799 -10.06 47.39 -20.06
C LYS A 799 -11.21 47.36 -21.07
N ARG A 800 -10.93 47.22 -22.38
CA ARG A 800 -11.92 47.15 -23.46
C ARG A 800 -12.48 45.72 -23.71
N ARG A 801 -11.78 44.66 -23.30
CA ARG A 801 -12.18 43.24 -23.52
C ARG A 801 -12.83 42.65 -22.25
N LYS A 802 -14.09 43.01 -22.00
CA LYS A 802 -14.87 42.52 -20.84
C LYS A 802 -15.13 41.01 -20.88
N ASP A 803 -15.17 40.44 -22.09
CA ASP A 803 -15.25 39.00 -22.37
C ASP A 803 -14.06 38.24 -21.77
N ILE A 804 -12.84 38.66 -22.08
CA ILE A 804 -11.61 38.04 -21.55
C ILE A 804 -11.51 38.26 -20.03
N LEU A 805 -11.85 39.47 -19.55
CA LEU A 805 -11.80 39.77 -18.12
C LEU A 805 -12.74 38.85 -17.32
N ALA A 806 -13.95 38.58 -17.82
CA ALA A 806 -14.89 37.68 -17.16
C ALA A 806 -14.37 36.23 -17.08
N GLU A 807 -13.82 35.69 -18.16
CA GLU A 807 -13.31 34.30 -18.16
C GLU A 807 -12.01 34.17 -17.36
N LEU A 808 -11.13 35.19 -17.35
CA LEU A 808 -9.95 35.22 -16.48
C LEU A 808 -10.34 35.30 -14.99
N SER A 809 -11.31 36.14 -14.61
CA SER A 809 -11.80 36.21 -13.24
C SER A 809 -12.48 34.91 -12.79
N LYS A 810 -13.22 34.25 -13.69
CA LYS A 810 -13.80 32.92 -13.44
C LYS A 810 -12.71 31.86 -13.27
N SER A 811 -11.68 31.87 -14.12
CA SER A 811 -10.51 30.97 -14.01
C SER A 811 -9.75 31.20 -12.70
N GLN A 812 -9.53 32.47 -12.31
CA GLN A 812 -8.91 32.83 -11.04
C GLN A 812 -9.70 32.25 -9.85
N LYS A 813 -11.03 32.39 -9.87
CA LYS A 813 -11.89 31.82 -8.82
C LYS A 813 -11.78 30.29 -8.75
N VAL A 814 -11.90 29.59 -9.89
CA VAL A 814 -11.78 28.11 -9.95
C VAL A 814 -10.41 27.63 -9.48
N PHE A 815 -9.32 28.28 -9.89
CA PHE A 815 -7.98 27.93 -9.42
C PHE A 815 -7.79 28.22 -7.92
N SER A 816 -8.34 29.33 -7.40
CA SER A 816 -8.30 29.63 -5.96
C SER A 816 -9.06 28.59 -5.14
N GLU A 817 -10.30 28.25 -5.52
CA GLU A 817 -11.12 27.24 -4.82
C GLU A 817 -10.43 25.87 -4.85
N LYS A 818 -9.91 25.45 -6.01
CA LYS A 818 -9.17 24.19 -6.14
C LYS A 818 -7.91 24.16 -5.27
N LEU A 819 -7.16 25.27 -5.23
CA LEU A 819 -5.95 25.40 -4.43
C LEU A 819 -6.25 25.44 -2.92
N ASP A 820 -7.39 26.00 -2.52
CA ASP A 820 -7.88 25.97 -1.15
C ASP A 820 -8.27 24.55 -0.69
N HIS A 821 -8.87 23.74 -1.56
CA HIS A 821 -9.12 22.32 -1.26
C HIS A 821 -7.80 21.53 -1.21
N LEU A 822 -6.90 21.74 -2.17
CA LEU A 822 -5.60 21.05 -2.21
C LEU A 822 -4.70 21.42 -1.03
N SER A 823 -4.69 22.68 -0.57
CA SER A 823 -3.97 23.14 0.63
C SER A 823 -4.47 22.42 1.89
N ARG A 824 -5.78 22.23 2.07
CA ARG A 824 -6.33 21.47 3.20
C ARG A 824 -6.07 19.95 3.09
N ARG A 825 -6.09 19.39 1.88
CA ARG A 825 -5.68 17.99 1.63
C ARG A 825 -4.19 17.79 1.91
N LEU A 826 -3.35 18.76 1.56
CA LEU A 826 -1.91 18.74 1.85
C LEU A 826 -1.66 18.78 3.36
N ALA A 827 -2.37 19.63 4.11
CA ALA A 827 -2.33 19.64 5.57
C ALA A 827 -2.68 18.28 6.19
N TRP A 828 -3.67 17.56 5.63
CA TRP A 828 -4.00 16.19 6.04
C TRP A 828 -2.86 15.20 5.77
N VAL A 829 -2.31 15.20 4.56
CA VAL A 829 -1.19 14.32 4.19
C VAL A 829 0.05 14.61 5.05
N HIS A 830 0.34 15.88 5.35
CA HIS A 830 1.43 16.25 6.26
C HIS A 830 1.18 15.76 7.69
N ALA A 831 -0.06 15.82 8.19
CA ALA A 831 -0.39 15.36 9.54
C ALA A 831 -0.38 13.82 9.68
N ALA A 832 -0.85 13.08 8.66
CA ALA A 832 -1.00 11.61 8.72
C ALA A 832 0.20 10.81 8.17
N VAL A 833 1.04 11.42 7.31
CA VAL A 833 2.06 10.71 6.52
C VAL A 833 3.43 11.40 6.62
N TYR A 834 3.51 12.71 6.35
CA TYR A 834 4.79 13.45 6.38
C TYR A 834 5.06 14.18 7.70
N SER A 835 4.63 13.61 8.83
CA SER A 835 4.94 14.19 10.13
C SER A 835 6.38 13.90 10.55
N GLN A 836 6.93 14.72 11.45
CA GLN A 836 8.28 14.54 11.99
C GLN A 836 8.45 13.17 12.68
N GLU A 837 7.41 12.65 13.32
CA GLU A 837 7.41 11.31 13.94
C GLU A 837 7.50 10.22 12.85
N LYS A 838 6.73 10.34 11.76
CA LYS A 838 6.79 9.37 10.65
C LYS A 838 8.15 9.42 9.93
N MET A 839 8.76 10.60 9.87
CA MET A 839 10.13 10.75 9.38
C MET A 839 11.14 10.00 10.26
N GLN A 840 10.98 10.05 11.59
CA GLN A 840 11.82 9.30 12.52
C GLN A 840 11.64 7.78 12.37
N ASP A 841 10.43 7.28 12.11
CA ASP A 841 10.18 5.85 11.85
C ASP A 841 10.94 5.36 10.60
N ILE A 842 10.89 6.11 9.49
CA ILE A 842 11.62 5.76 8.24
C ILE A 842 13.14 5.89 8.43
N TYR A 843 13.60 6.85 9.23
CA TYR A 843 15.02 7.00 9.58
C TYR A 843 15.53 5.88 10.49
N TRP A 844 14.69 5.42 11.42
CA TRP A 844 14.96 4.25 12.24
C TRP A 844 15.05 3.00 11.37
N LEU A 845 14.10 2.78 10.45
CA LEU A 845 14.12 1.67 9.50
C LEU A 845 15.37 1.69 8.59
N LEU A 846 15.78 2.87 8.13
CA LEU A 846 17.05 3.05 7.41
C LEU A 846 18.23 2.57 8.27
N ARG A 847 18.36 3.03 9.51
CA ARG A 847 19.45 2.65 10.42
C ARG A 847 19.46 1.15 10.75
N VAL A 848 18.29 0.54 10.91
CA VAL A 848 18.12 -0.93 11.03
C VAL A 848 18.71 -1.63 9.79
N CYS A 849 18.37 -1.16 8.58
CA CYS A 849 18.87 -1.76 7.35
C CYS A 849 20.40 -1.59 7.21
N LEU A 850 20.95 -0.40 7.48
CA LEU A 850 22.41 -0.18 7.42
C LEU A 850 23.17 -1.09 8.38
N ARG A 851 22.72 -1.21 9.65
CA ARG A 851 23.30 -2.15 10.62
C ARG A 851 23.20 -3.60 10.13
N THR A 852 22.03 -4.00 9.61
CA THR A 852 21.80 -5.35 9.07
C THR A 852 22.77 -5.68 7.92
N ILE A 853 22.97 -4.74 6.99
CA ILE A 853 23.90 -4.87 5.86
C ILE A 853 25.35 -4.97 6.37
N GLU A 854 25.76 -4.11 7.31
CA GLU A 854 27.11 -4.13 7.89
C GLU A 854 27.42 -5.43 8.65
N HIS A 855 26.46 -5.97 9.39
CA HIS A 855 26.59 -7.25 10.09
C HIS A 855 26.63 -8.42 9.10
N GLY A 856 25.74 -8.41 8.09
CA GLY A 856 25.75 -9.39 7.00
C GLY A 856 27.07 -9.41 6.23
N ASP A 857 27.61 -8.23 5.91
CA ASP A 857 28.86 -8.06 5.15
C ASP A 857 30.08 -8.72 5.85
N ARG A 858 30.13 -8.67 7.20
CA ARG A 858 31.19 -9.31 8.01
C ARG A 858 31.21 -10.82 7.88
N THR A 859 30.08 -11.48 7.59
CA THR A 859 30.00 -12.94 7.41
C THR A 859 30.67 -13.45 6.12
N GLY A 860 31.25 -12.55 5.32
CA GLY A 860 32.02 -12.89 4.13
C GLY A 860 31.16 -13.44 3.00
N SER A 861 31.34 -14.70 2.63
CA SER A 861 30.57 -15.35 1.57
C SER A 861 29.10 -15.59 1.94
N LEU A 862 28.77 -15.72 3.23
CA LEU A 862 27.37 -15.92 3.66
C LEU A 862 26.49 -14.68 3.44
N PHE A 863 27.07 -13.50 3.22
CA PHE A 863 26.36 -12.29 2.78
C PHE A 863 25.52 -12.52 1.52
N ALA A 864 25.93 -13.44 0.66
CA ALA A 864 25.19 -13.82 -0.56
C ALA A 864 23.76 -14.33 -0.27
N PHE A 865 23.49 -14.86 0.92
CA PHE A 865 22.16 -15.32 1.33
C PHE A 865 21.20 -14.21 1.78
N MET A 866 21.70 -12.98 2.03
CA MET A 866 20.83 -11.87 2.45
C MET A 866 19.80 -11.56 1.34
N PRO A 867 18.50 -11.35 1.69
CA PRO A 867 17.51 -10.89 0.73
C PRO A 867 17.90 -9.54 0.13
N GLU A 868 17.76 -9.39 -1.20
CA GLU A 868 18.20 -8.16 -1.88
C GLU A 868 17.46 -6.91 -1.40
N PHE A 869 16.23 -7.09 -0.90
CA PHE A 869 15.40 -5.99 -0.46
C PHE A 869 16.00 -5.18 0.68
N TYR A 870 16.93 -5.70 1.49
CA TYR A 870 17.59 -4.90 2.52
C TYR A 870 18.41 -3.74 1.94
N LEU A 871 19.10 -3.97 0.80
CA LEU A 871 19.78 -2.91 0.07
C LEU A 871 18.77 -1.96 -0.58
N SER A 872 17.71 -2.50 -1.19
CA SER A 872 16.63 -1.70 -1.79
C SER A 872 15.96 -0.78 -0.76
N VAL A 873 15.60 -1.29 0.42
CA VAL A 873 15.00 -0.52 1.51
C VAL A 873 15.95 0.56 2.01
N ALA A 874 17.24 0.27 2.21
CA ALA A 874 18.21 1.30 2.60
C ALA A 874 18.29 2.47 1.60
N ILE A 875 18.36 2.16 0.29
CA ILE A 875 18.36 3.17 -0.79
C ILE A 875 17.04 3.95 -0.80
N ASN A 876 15.91 3.24 -0.75
CA ASN A 876 14.57 3.78 -0.89
C ASN A 876 14.13 4.60 0.34
N SER A 877 14.52 4.21 1.55
CA SER A 877 14.30 4.99 2.77
C SER A 877 15.08 6.29 2.77
N TYR A 878 16.36 6.29 2.36
CA TYR A 878 17.12 7.54 2.17
C TYR A 878 16.48 8.44 1.10
N SER A 879 16.09 7.87 -0.04
CA SER A 879 15.37 8.59 -1.10
C SER A 879 14.08 9.22 -0.58
N ALA A 880 13.28 8.49 0.21
CA ALA A 880 12.04 8.99 0.79
C ALA A 880 12.27 10.13 1.79
N LEU A 881 13.20 9.98 2.74
CA LEU A 881 13.54 11.02 3.72
C LEU A 881 13.96 12.33 3.04
N LYS A 882 14.75 12.23 1.98
CA LYS A 882 15.26 13.38 1.22
C LYS A 882 14.22 14.03 0.32
N ASN A 883 13.52 13.22 -0.48
CA ASN A 883 12.69 13.71 -1.58
C ASN A 883 11.23 13.93 -1.16
N TYR A 884 10.71 13.15 -0.22
CA TYR A 884 9.30 13.17 0.18
C TYR A 884 9.07 13.95 1.49
N PHE A 885 9.93 13.75 2.50
CA PHE A 885 9.87 14.51 3.76
C PHE A 885 10.62 15.85 3.69
N GLY A 886 11.73 15.93 2.93
CA GLY A 886 12.57 17.12 2.76
C GLY A 886 11.86 18.45 2.40
N PRO A 887 10.73 18.48 1.66
CA PRO A 887 9.95 19.71 1.46
C PRO A 887 9.30 20.29 2.73
N VAL A 888 9.20 19.51 3.81
CA VAL A 888 8.44 19.80 5.03
C VAL A 888 9.33 19.83 6.27
N HIS A 889 10.26 18.87 6.37
CA HIS A 889 11.14 18.66 7.51
C HIS A 889 12.58 18.46 7.03
N SER A 890 13.55 19.11 7.68
CA SER A 890 14.95 18.97 7.32
C SER A 890 15.52 17.63 7.81
N MET A 891 16.16 16.87 6.92
CA MET A 891 16.88 15.65 7.30
C MET A 891 18.09 15.93 8.20
N GLU A 892 18.59 17.17 8.19
CA GLU A 892 19.73 17.63 9.01
C GLU A 892 19.40 17.74 10.50
N GLU A 893 18.12 17.78 10.87
CA GLU A 893 17.65 17.81 12.26
C GLU A 893 17.63 16.42 12.92
N LEU A 894 17.90 15.34 12.17
CA LEU A 894 17.83 13.96 12.67
C LEU A 894 19.07 13.58 13.51
N PRO A 895 18.91 12.84 14.62
CA PRO A 895 20.01 12.46 15.49
C PRO A 895 21.01 11.54 14.76
N GLY A 896 22.29 11.89 14.77
CA GLY A 896 23.33 11.12 14.08
C GLY A 896 23.26 11.16 12.55
N TYR A 897 22.57 12.15 11.96
CA TYR A 897 22.39 12.28 10.51
C TYR A 897 23.70 12.12 9.72
N GLU A 898 24.75 12.84 10.10
CA GLU A 898 26.05 12.79 9.41
C GLU A 898 26.71 11.39 9.49
N GLU A 899 26.58 10.68 10.61
CA GLU A 899 27.09 9.32 10.77
C GLU A 899 26.32 8.35 9.87
N THR A 900 24.98 8.41 9.91
CA THR A 900 24.11 7.60 9.05
C THR A 900 24.40 7.84 7.56
N LEU A 901 24.64 9.09 7.16
CA LEU A 901 25.06 9.39 5.79
C LEU A 901 26.42 8.77 5.44
N THR A 902 27.38 8.78 6.37
CA THR A 902 28.72 8.23 6.16
C THR A 902 28.69 6.70 6.05
N ARG A 903 27.82 6.05 6.84
CA ARG A 903 27.59 4.59 6.80
C ARG A 903 26.91 4.15 5.51
N LEU A 904 25.87 4.87 5.08
CA LEU A 904 25.25 4.63 3.76
C LEU A 904 26.25 4.90 2.62
N ALA A 905 27.10 5.93 2.72
CA ALA A 905 28.17 6.17 1.75
C ALA A 905 29.15 4.99 1.65
N ALA A 906 29.58 4.42 2.79
CA ALA A 906 30.47 3.27 2.84
C ALA A 906 29.82 2.03 2.20
N ILE A 907 28.55 1.74 2.51
CA ILE A 907 27.76 0.66 1.89
C ILE A 907 27.67 0.85 0.36
N LEU A 908 27.29 2.04 -0.12
CA LEU A 908 27.19 2.32 -1.55
C LEU A 908 28.55 2.22 -2.25
N ALA A 909 29.62 2.75 -1.65
CA ALA A 909 30.98 2.74 -2.17
C ALA A 909 31.60 1.33 -2.23
N LYS A 910 31.24 0.44 -1.29
CA LYS A 910 31.70 -0.95 -1.27
C LYS A 910 30.88 -1.84 -2.22
N HIS A 911 29.55 -1.78 -2.15
CA HIS A 911 28.70 -2.83 -2.72
C HIS A 911 28.32 -2.65 -4.19
N PHE A 912 28.45 -1.46 -4.79
CA PHE A 912 28.11 -1.25 -6.21
C PHE A 912 28.93 -2.11 -7.20
N ALA A 913 30.09 -2.61 -6.76
CA ALA A 913 31.01 -3.47 -7.51
C ALA A 913 31.35 -4.78 -6.76
N ASP A 914 30.54 -5.19 -5.78
CA ASP A 914 30.76 -6.39 -4.98
C ASP A 914 30.35 -7.65 -5.77
N THR A 915 31.30 -8.58 -5.94
CA THR A 915 31.11 -9.83 -6.70
C THR A 915 30.16 -10.81 -6.05
N ARG A 916 29.82 -10.65 -4.75
CA ARG A 916 28.79 -11.43 -4.06
C ARG A 916 27.37 -11.04 -4.49
N ILE A 917 27.20 -9.89 -5.14
CA ILE A 917 25.92 -9.39 -5.64
C ILE A 917 25.81 -9.72 -7.12
N VAL A 918 24.94 -10.66 -7.45
CA VAL A 918 24.75 -11.19 -8.81
C VAL A 918 23.62 -10.46 -9.55
N GLY A 919 22.56 -10.07 -8.85
CA GLY A 919 21.39 -9.40 -9.42
C GLY A 919 21.76 -8.09 -10.15
N THR A 920 21.35 -7.97 -11.42
CA THR A 920 21.61 -6.77 -12.25
C THR A 920 20.90 -5.55 -11.71
N ASP A 921 19.62 -5.71 -11.36
CA ASP A 921 18.70 -4.62 -11.06
C ASP A 921 19.09 -3.93 -9.74
N ILE A 922 19.54 -4.71 -8.74
CA ILE A 922 20.06 -4.17 -7.48
C ILE A 922 21.44 -3.51 -7.65
N ARG A 923 22.30 -4.00 -8.55
CA ARG A 923 23.58 -3.34 -8.89
C ARG A 923 23.38 -2.00 -9.59
N ASP A 924 22.44 -1.94 -10.54
CA ASP A 924 22.07 -0.68 -11.19
C ASP A 924 21.42 0.29 -10.20
N SER A 925 20.60 -0.22 -9.26
CA SER A 925 20.03 0.58 -8.16
C SER A 925 21.09 1.14 -7.22
N LEU A 926 22.09 0.35 -6.81
CA LEU A 926 23.23 0.80 -6.01
C LEU A 926 24.04 1.88 -6.74
N MET A 927 24.30 1.69 -8.03
CA MET A 927 25.06 2.64 -8.84
C MET A 927 24.28 3.94 -9.08
N GLN A 928 22.96 3.87 -9.30
CA GLN A 928 22.09 5.04 -9.39
C GLN A 928 21.98 5.78 -8.05
N ALA A 929 21.92 5.05 -6.93
CA ALA A 929 21.94 5.62 -5.59
C ALA A 929 23.25 6.36 -5.31
N LEU A 930 24.40 5.76 -5.61
CA LEU A 930 25.72 6.40 -5.50
C LEU A 930 25.83 7.64 -6.40
N ALA A 931 25.35 7.55 -7.65
CA ALA A 931 25.29 8.69 -8.57
C ALA A 931 24.43 9.84 -8.02
N SER A 932 23.27 9.54 -7.44
CA SER A 932 22.44 10.52 -6.73
C SER A 932 23.11 11.05 -5.46
N TYR A 933 23.95 10.26 -4.79
CA TYR A 933 24.62 10.64 -3.54
C TYR A 933 25.68 11.71 -3.76
N VAL A 934 26.55 11.52 -4.76
CA VAL A 934 27.64 12.46 -5.11
C VAL A 934 27.14 13.78 -5.72
N CYS A 935 25.84 13.92 -5.99
CA CYS A 935 25.28 15.16 -6.55
C CYS A 935 25.04 16.27 -5.50
N TYR A 936 25.08 15.96 -4.20
CA TYR A 936 24.66 16.88 -3.13
C TYR A 936 25.78 17.11 -2.11
N PRO A 937 26.05 18.36 -1.65
CA PRO A 937 27.22 18.67 -0.82
C PRO A 937 27.36 17.82 0.46
N ASN A 938 26.28 17.64 1.23
CA ASN A 938 26.35 16.91 2.50
C ASN A 938 26.54 15.40 2.31
N SER A 939 25.93 14.84 1.27
CA SER A 939 26.09 13.42 0.90
C SER A 939 27.45 13.15 0.25
N LEU A 940 28.01 14.11 -0.51
CA LEU A 940 29.39 14.03 -1.01
C LEU A 940 30.42 14.09 0.12
N ARG A 941 30.26 15.02 1.08
CA ARG A 941 31.09 15.08 2.29
C ARG A 941 31.07 13.76 3.08
N ALA A 942 29.94 13.07 3.11
CA ALA A 942 29.85 11.74 3.70
C ALA A 942 30.68 10.68 2.95
N VAL A 943 30.76 10.74 1.61
CA VAL A 943 31.70 9.91 0.81
C VAL A 943 33.15 10.29 1.10
N GLU A 944 33.46 11.58 1.31
CA GLU A 944 34.81 12.03 1.69
C GLU A 944 35.25 11.52 3.08
N ARG A 945 34.30 11.29 4.00
CA ARG A 945 34.54 10.82 5.37
C ARG A 945 34.71 9.30 5.52
N ILE A 946 34.39 8.50 4.50
CA ILE A 946 34.57 7.03 4.60
C ILE A 946 36.08 6.67 4.68
N PRO A 947 36.45 5.48 5.19
CA PRO A 947 37.84 5.04 5.30
C PRO A 947 38.59 5.12 3.97
N GLU A 948 39.87 5.51 4.03
CA GLU A 948 40.69 5.78 2.84
C GLU A 948 40.80 4.59 1.88
N GLU A 949 41.03 3.39 2.42
CA GLU A 949 41.05 2.13 1.64
C GLU A 949 39.75 1.93 0.84
N GLN A 950 38.60 2.28 1.42
CA GLN A 950 37.30 2.18 0.76
C GLN A 950 37.12 3.27 -0.31
N ARG A 951 37.61 4.51 -0.08
CA ARG A 951 37.64 5.56 -1.12
C ARG A 951 38.48 5.14 -2.31
N ILE A 952 39.69 4.62 -2.07
CA ILE A 952 40.61 4.15 -3.11
C ILE A 952 40.00 2.96 -3.87
N ALA A 953 39.42 1.99 -3.17
CA ALA A 953 38.72 0.86 -3.79
C ALA A 953 37.53 1.30 -4.66
N MET A 954 36.70 2.23 -4.17
CA MET A 954 35.59 2.82 -4.92
C MET A 954 36.10 3.51 -6.20
N VAL A 955 37.12 4.36 -6.10
CA VAL A 955 37.69 5.07 -7.26
C VAL A 955 38.31 4.08 -8.26
N ARG A 956 39.04 3.07 -7.79
CA ARG A 956 39.58 1.99 -8.64
C ARG A 956 38.47 1.26 -9.40
N ASN A 957 37.35 0.98 -8.74
CA ASN A 957 36.17 0.38 -9.35
C ASN A 957 35.43 1.34 -10.30
N LEU A 958 35.48 2.66 -10.11
CA LEU A 958 34.92 3.64 -11.06
C LEU A 958 35.80 3.80 -12.32
N LEU A 959 37.11 3.59 -12.19
CA LEU A 959 38.08 3.63 -13.29
C LEU A 959 38.28 2.27 -14.00
N ALA A 960 37.50 1.24 -13.66
CA ALA A 960 37.56 -0.04 -14.35
C ALA A 960 37.01 0.05 -15.81
N PRO A 961 37.49 -0.77 -16.76
CA PRO A 961 37.02 -0.78 -18.14
C PRO A 961 35.50 -1.01 -18.27
N TYR A 962 34.91 -0.45 -19.33
CA TYR A 962 33.46 -0.46 -19.56
C TYR A 962 32.94 -1.71 -20.28
N GLU A 963 33.82 -2.60 -20.75
CA GLU A 963 33.49 -3.68 -21.69
C GLU A 963 32.57 -4.77 -21.11
N GLN A 964 32.36 -4.83 -19.79
CA GLN A 964 31.47 -5.78 -19.12
C GLN A 964 30.60 -5.16 -18.01
N ARG A 965 30.23 -3.88 -18.12
CA ARG A 965 29.37 -3.19 -17.13
C ARG A 965 28.50 -2.08 -17.73
N PRO A 966 27.33 -1.78 -17.14
CA PRO A 966 26.63 -0.53 -17.41
C PRO A 966 27.51 0.67 -17.03
N TRP A 967 27.96 1.41 -18.05
CA TRP A 967 29.00 2.43 -17.88
C TRP A 967 28.47 3.87 -17.81
N ALA A 968 27.25 4.13 -18.29
CA ALA A 968 26.68 5.48 -18.36
C ALA A 968 26.61 6.15 -16.98
N GLN A 969 26.11 5.44 -15.98
CA GLN A 969 25.98 5.93 -14.59
C GLN A 969 27.36 6.08 -13.92
N THR A 970 28.31 5.19 -14.23
CA THR A 970 29.72 5.31 -13.80
C THR A 970 30.33 6.60 -14.36
N ASN A 971 30.13 6.87 -15.65
CA ASN A 971 30.58 8.08 -16.32
C ASN A 971 29.94 9.35 -15.70
N TRP A 972 28.65 9.28 -15.33
CA TRP A 972 27.99 10.37 -14.60
C TRP A 972 28.61 10.63 -13.23
N ILE A 973 28.96 9.59 -12.46
CA ILE A 973 29.65 9.74 -11.16
C ILE A 973 31.00 10.45 -11.35
N LEU A 974 31.80 10.06 -12.35
CA LEU A 974 33.09 10.72 -12.64
C LEU A 974 32.91 12.21 -12.98
N VAL A 975 31.96 12.54 -13.87
CA VAL A 975 31.63 13.94 -14.22
C VAL A 975 31.10 14.73 -13.01
N ARG A 976 30.51 14.07 -12.00
CA ARG A 976 30.07 14.70 -10.74
C ARG A 976 31.22 15.05 -9.81
N LEU A 977 32.10 14.10 -9.55
CA LEU A 977 33.23 14.29 -8.63
C LEU A 977 34.20 15.38 -9.12
N TRP A 978 34.24 15.61 -10.43
CA TRP A 978 35.01 16.67 -11.09
C TRP A 978 34.21 17.97 -11.38
N ARG A 979 32.93 18.03 -11.01
CA ARG A 979 32.01 19.10 -11.46
C ARG A 979 32.43 20.47 -10.92
N GLY A 980 33.10 21.27 -11.75
CA GLY A 980 33.53 22.63 -11.42
C GLY A 980 34.96 23.00 -11.88
N CYS A 981 35.79 22.03 -12.28
CA CYS A 981 37.23 22.23 -12.52
C CYS A 981 37.65 22.33 -14.01
N GLY A 982 36.70 22.37 -14.95
CA GLY A 982 36.92 22.38 -16.40
C GLY A 982 36.67 23.73 -17.11
N PHE A 983 37.11 23.85 -18.36
CA PHE A 983 37.21 25.12 -19.11
C PHE A 983 35.89 25.89 -19.22
N GLY A 984 34.77 25.18 -19.40
CA GLY A 984 33.43 25.79 -19.41
C GLY A 984 32.48 25.27 -18.34
N TYR A 985 33.01 24.81 -17.21
CA TYR A 985 32.18 24.39 -16.08
C TYR A 985 31.59 25.55 -15.25
N ARG A 986 31.68 26.79 -15.76
CA ARG A 986 31.24 28.03 -15.09
C ARG A 986 29.73 28.29 -15.17
N TYR A 987 29.00 27.56 -16.00
CA TYR A 987 27.58 27.79 -16.26
C TYR A 987 26.73 26.60 -15.83
N THR A 988 25.85 26.82 -14.84
CA THR A 988 24.90 25.81 -14.34
C THR A 988 23.68 25.62 -15.26
N ARG A 989 23.50 26.54 -16.21
CA ARG A 989 22.46 26.55 -17.23
C ARG A 989 23.10 26.90 -18.57
N LEU A 990 22.64 26.29 -19.65
CA LEU A 990 22.97 26.75 -21.01
C LEU A 990 22.35 28.15 -21.18
N PRO A 991 23.12 29.22 -21.47
CA PRO A 991 22.59 30.59 -21.50
C PRO A 991 21.51 30.88 -22.55
N HIS A 992 21.22 29.90 -23.42
CA HIS A 992 20.37 30.02 -24.60
C HIS A 992 19.03 29.28 -24.47
N LEU A 993 18.86 28.41 -23.47
CA LEU A 993 17.63 27.65 -23.20
C LEU A 993 16.81 28.33 -22.10
N LEU A 994 15.79 29.09 -22.52
CA LEU A 994 15.04 30.02 -21.66
C LEU A 994 13.76 29.45 -21.00
N LYS A 995 13.45 28.16 -21.16
CA LYS A 995 12.31 27.49 -20.50
C LYS A 995 12.61 26.02 -20.22
N THR A 996 12.39 25.59 -18.98
CA THR A 996 12.36 24.18 -18.54
C THR A 996 11.10 23.97 -17.69
N LYS A 997 10.65 22.72 -17.58
CA LYS A 997 9.52 22.31 -16.73
C LYS A 997 9.98 22.06 -15.29
N PRO A 998 9.06 21.99 -14.30
CA PRO A 998 9.41 21.61 -12.93
C PRO A 998 10.05 20.21 -12.83
N GLU A 999 9.58 19.27 -13.67
CA GLU A 999 10.08 17.89 -13.79
C GLU A 999 11.60 17.83 -14.03
N ASP A 1000 12.16 18.81 -14.74
CA ASP A 1000 13.58 18.84 -15.09
C ASP A 1000 14.49 19.09 -13.88
N ALA A 1001 13.98 19.67 -12.78
CA ALA A 1001 14.78 20.07 -11.62
C ALA A 1001 15.47 18.90 -10.90
N ASN A 1002 14.93 17.68 -11.06
CA ASN A 1002 15.50 16.46 -10.49
C ASN A 1002 16.56 15.81 -11.40
N LEU A 1003 16.74 16.26 -12.66
CA LEU A 1003 17.87 15.78 -13.46
C LEU A 1003 19.19 16.23 -12.79
N PRO A 1004 20.13 15.30 -12.55
CA PRO A 1004 21.43 15.65 -12.00
C PRO A 1004 22.11 16.80 -12.76
N SER A 1005 21.99 16.85 -14.09
CA SER A 1005 22.56 17.89 -14.97
C SER A 1005 22.28 19.32 -14.51
N LEU A 1006 21.17 19.60 -13.82
CA LEU A 1006 20.73 20.94 -13.43
C LEU A 1006 21.11 21.36 -11.99
N GLN A 1007 21.67 20.45 -11.18
CA GLN A 1007 22.11 20.77 -9.81
C GLN A 1007 23.37 21.65 -9.78
N LYS A 1008 23.65 22.36 -8.67
CA LYS A 1008 24.87 23.18 -8.55
C LYS A 1008 26.14 22.28 -8.50
N PRO A 1009 27.26 22.69 -9.14
CA PRO A 1009 28.54 21.99 -9.05
C PRO A 1009 29.03 21.81 -7.59
N CYS A 1010 29.46 20.60 -7.26
CA CYS A 1010 30.08 20.24 -5.98
C CYS A 1010 31.26 19.27 -6.24
N PRO A 1011 32.45 19.78 -6.59
CA PRO A 1011 33.60 18.94 -6.86
C PRO A 1011 34.25 18.45 -5.56
N SER A 1012 34.77 17.22 -5.55
CA SER A 1012 35.59 16.70 -4.45
C SER A 1012 37.06 16.69 -4.86
N THR A 1013 37.87 17.54 -4.24
CA THR A 1013 39.32 17.58 -4.48
C THR A 1013 40.03 16.32 -3.98
N LEU A 1014 39.55 15.76 -2.86
CA LEU A 1014 40.08 14.53 -2.26
C LEU A 1014 39.91 13.32 -3.20
N LEU A 1015 38.70 13.12 -3.73
CA LEU A 1015 38.44 12.01 -4.66
C LEU A 1015 39.14 12.22 -6.02
N GLN A 1016 39.34 13.47 -6.45
CA GLN A 1016 40.15 13.80 -7.63
C GLN A 1016 41.64 13.48 -7.43
N GLN A 1017 42.20 13.66 -6.23
CA GLN A 1017 43.57 13.24 -5.90
C GLN A 1017 43.70 11.71 -5.98
N HIS A 1018 42.82 10.96 -5.31
CA HIS A 1018 42.78 9.49 -5.40
C HIS A 1018 42.66 8.98 -6.85
N MET A 1019 41.90 9.67 -7.72
CA MET A 1019 41.85 9.37 -9.16
C MET A 1019 43.19 9.61 -9.85
N ALA A 1020 43.83 10.75 -9.57
CA ALA A 1020 45.09 11.14 -10.20
C ALA A 1020 46.20 10.14 -9.85
N ASP A 1021 46.28 9.71 -8.60
CA ASP A 1021 47.35 8.83 -8.11
C ASP A 1021 47.18 7.40 -8.65
N LEU A 1022 45.95 6.84 -8.65
CA LEU A 1022 45.65 5.55 -9.27
C LEU A 1022 45.97 5.51 -10.78
N LEU A 1023 45.77 6.63 -11.48
CA LEU A 1023 46.09 6.77 -12.91
C LEU A 1023 47.60 6.99 -13.17
N ARG A 1024 48.36 7.47 -12.18
CA ARG A 1024 49.83 7.59 -12.26
C ARG A 1024 50.52 6.26 -12.00
N GLU A 1025 50.11 5.54 -10.95
CA GLU A 1025 50.79 4.36 -10.41
C GLU A 1025 50.48 3.06 -11.17
N GLY A 1026 49.28 2.93 -11.74
CA GLY A 1026 48.85 1.71 -12.42
C GLY A 1026 49.27 1.65 -13.90
N PRO A 1027 50.29 0.86 -14.30
CA PRO A 1027 50.75 0.80 -15.69
C PRO A 1027 49.65 0.38 -16.68
N ASP A 1028 48.76 -0.52 -16.27
CA ASP A 1028 47.65 -1.02 -17.10
C ASP A 1028 46.32 -0.30 -16.84
N VAL A 1029 46.17 0.42 -15.72
CA VAL A 1029 44.90 1.05 -15.30
C VAL A 1029 44.55 2.21 -16.21
N ALA A 1030 45.46 3.17 -16.38
CA ALA A 1030 45.21 4.32 -17.25
C ALA A 1030 45.00 3.94 -18.73
N PRO A 1031 45.81 3.06 -19.36
CA PRO A 1031 45.59 2.67 -20.75
C PRO A 1031 44.29 1.88 -20.96
N SER A 1032 43.93 0.94 -20.08
CA SER A 1032 42.71 0.14 -20.24
C SER A 1032 41.44 1.00 -20.06
N PHE A 1033 41.42 1.86 -19.04
CA PHE A 1033 40.33 2.83 -18.83
C PHE A 1033 40.17 3.78 -20.01
N LEU A 1034 41.24 4.45 -20.45
CA LEU A 1034 41.16 5.46 -21.51
C LEU A 1034 40.82 4.86 -22.87
N ASN A 1035 41.36 3.68 -23.22
CA ASN A 1035 40.96 3.00 -24.45
C ASN A 1035 39.47 2.66 -24.45
N SER A 1036 38.92 2.24 -23.31
CA SER A 1036 37.50 1.98 -23.11
C SER A 1036 36.64 3.25 -23.24
N VAL A 1037 37.04 4.38 -22.61
CA VAL A 1037 36.35 5.68 -22.74
C VAL A 1037 36.35 6.17 -24.19
N LEU A 1038 37.48 6.07 -24.89
CA LEU A 1038 37.61 6.45 -26.31
C LEU A 1038 36.77 5.54 -27.22
N ASN A 1039 36.68 4.23 -26.93
CA ASN A 1039 35.80 3.29 -27.63
C ASN A 1039 34.33 3.70 -27.50
N GLN A 1040 33.84 3.92 -26.27
CA GLN A 1040 32.45 4.31 -26.03
C GLN A 1040 32.12 5.69 -26.60
N LEU A 1041 33.07 6.63 -26.59
CA LEU A 1041 32.88 7.94 -27.21
C LEU A 1041 32.70 7.84 -28.73
N ASN A 1042 33.55 7.03 -29.39
CA ASN A 1042 33.42 6.81 -30.83
C ASN A 1042 32.07 6.18 -31.18
N TRP A 1043 31.62 5.20 -30.40
CA TRP A 1043 30.32 4.55 -30.57
C TRP A 1043 29.17 5.55 -30.36
N ALA A 1044 29.07 6.17 -29.18
CA ALA A 1044 27.97 7.07 -28.83
C ALA A 1044 27.85 8.26 -29.79
N PHE A 1045 28.98 8.82 -30.24
CA PHE A 1045 28.99 9.92 -31.20
C PHE A 1045 28.62 9.46 -32.61
N SER A 1046 29.01 8.25 -33.02
CA SER A 1046 28.64 7.69 -34.33
C SER A 1046 27.14 7.37 -34.40
N GLU A 1047 26.58 6.77 -33.35
CA GLU A 1047 25.14 6.53 -33.20
C GLU A 1047 24.34 7.84 -33.24
N PHE A 1048 24.76 8.84 -32.48
CA PHE A 1048 24.15 10.17 -32.49
C PHE A 1048 24.12 10.81 -33.89
N ILE A 1049 25.25 10.77 -34.61
CA ILE A 1049 25.31 11.31 -35.98
C ILE A 1049 24.46 10.48 -36.96
N GLY A 1050 24.39 9.15 -36.79
CA GLY A 1050 23.52 8.28 -37.59
C GLY A 1050 22.03 8.62 -37.42
N MET A 1051 21.58 8.84 -36.17
CA MET A 1051 20.20 9.27 -35.89
C MET A 1051 19.90 10.66 -36.47
N ILE A 1052 20.82 11.63 -36.34
CA ILE A 1052 20.67 12.95 -36.99
C ILE A 1052 20.60 12.84 -38.52
N GLN A 1053 21.38 11.94 -39.13
CA GLN A 1053 21.31 11.68 -40.57
C GLN A 1053 19.95 11.12 -40.98
N GLU A 1054 19.39 10.17 -40.22
CA GLU A 1054 18.05 9.62 -40.50
C GLU A 1054 16.95 10.69 -40.36
N VAL A 1055 16.96 11.48 -39.28
CA VAL A 1055 16.03 12.60 -39.06
C VAL A 1055 16.09 13.60 -40.22
N GLY A 1056 17.31 13.99 -40.63
CA GLY A 1056 17.51 14.92 -41.74
C GLY A 1056 17.08 14.36 -43.10
N HIS A 1057 17.30 13.06 -43.36
CA HIS A 1057 16.92 12.41 -44.62
C HIS A 1057 15.40 12.29 -44.76
N ARG A 1058 14.70 11.90 -43.69
CA ARG A 1058 13.23 11.85 -43.64
C ARG A 1058 12.60 13.25 -43.81
N GLY A 1059 13.23 14.29 -43.27
CA GLY A 1059 12.83 15.69 -43.50
C GLY A 1059 13.03 16.15 -44.96
N ALA A 1060 14.15 15.78 -45.58
CA ALA A 1060 14.46 16.17 -46.96
C ALA A 1060 13.52 15.52 -48.01
N LEU A 1061 13.18 14.24 -47.83
CA LEU A 1061 12.35 13.47 -48.77
C LEU A 1061 10.92 14.06 -48.94
N ARG A 1062 10.36 14.70 -47.90
CA ARG A 1062 9.04 15.35 -48.00
C ARG A 1062 9.09 16.79 -48.51
N ALA A 1063 10.17 17.54 -48.27
CA ALA A 1063 10.33 18.89 -48.82
C ALA A 1063 10.44 18.91 -50.36
N GLY A 1064 10.97 17.84 -50.97
CA GLY A 1064 11.08 17.69 -52.42
C GLY A 1064 9.77 17.36 -53.15
N GLY A 1065 8.74 16.87 -52.44
CA GLY A 1065 7.49 16.37 -53.06
C GLY A 1065 6.55 17.43 -53.63
N GLY A 1066 6.81 18.72 -53.37
CA GLY A 1066 5.90 19.83 -53.69
C GLY A 1066 6.04 20.45 -55.08
N ARG A 1067 6.86 19.91 -56.00
CA ARG A 1067 7.09 20.49 -57.34
C ARG A 1067 7.15 19.44 -58.45
N GLY A 1068 6.01 19.11 -59.05
CA GLY A 1068 5.95 18.32 -60.28
C GLY A 1068 4.54 18.15 -60.85
N ARG A 1069 4.32 18.61 -62.09
CA ARG A 1069 3.05 18.65 -62.86
C ARG A 1069 2.00 19.66 -62.32
N GLY A 1070 1.39 20.52 -63.13
CA GLY A 1070 1.56 20.81 -64.57
C GLY A 1070 0.49 21.80 -65.08
N THR A 1071 0.70 22.31 -66.30
CA THR A 1071 -0.27 23.01 -67.19
C THR A 1071 -0.89 24.38 -66.78
N THR A 1072 -0.28 25.42 -67.37
CA THR A 1072 -0.89 26.48 -68.23
C THR A 1072 -1.87 27.56 -67.73
N CYS A 1073 -1.61 28.77 -68.27
CA CYS A 1073 -2.51 29.90 -68.55
C CYS A 1073 -2.80 30.93 -67.44
N SER A 1074 -3.20 32.12 -67.93
CA SER A 1074 -2.96 33.44 -67.35
C SER A 1074 -4.23 34.31 -67.33
N VAL A 1075 -4.11 35.49 -66.69
CA VAL A 1075 -5.05 36.64 -66.70
C VAL A 1075 -6.24 36.54 -65.72
N GLY A 1076 -6.47 37.60 -64.94
CA GLY A 1076 -7.74 37.84 -64.22
C GLY A 1076 -7.63 38.32 -62.76
N ARG A 1077 -7.52 39.64 -62.55
CA ARG A 1077 -7.97 40.33 -61.32
C ARG A 1077 -9.44 40.79 -61.51
N PRO A 1078 -10.14 41.31 -60.50
CA PRO A 1078 -10.30 40.84 -59.10
C PRO A 1078 -11.80 40.78 -58.73
N LEU A 1079 -12.17 40.28 -57.54
CA LEU A 1079 -13.45 40.66 -56.91
C LEU A 1079 -13.43 40.47 -55.38
N THR A 1080 -14.34 41.17 -54.72
CA THR A 1080 -14.30 41.51 -53.29
C THR A 1080 -15.32 40.75 -52.44
N ASP A 1081 -15.05 40.74 -51.14
CA ASP A 1081 -16.03 40.69 -50.03
C ASP A 1081 -16.71 39.34 -49.70
N ALA A 1082 -16.25 38.69 -48.62
CA ALA A 1082 -17.08 37.87 -47.72
C ALA A 1082 -16.40 37.64 -46.35
N ARG A 1083 -17.18 37.78 -45.28
CA ARG A 1083 -16.79 37.73 -43.85
C ARG A 1083 -16.16 36.39 -43.40
N PRO A 1084 -15.24 36.37 -42.41
CA PRO A 1084 -14.77 35.13 -41.82
C PRO A 1084 -15.80 34.52 -40.84
N ARG A 1085 -16.20 33.27 -41.11
CA ARG A 1085 -16.74 32.33 -40.12
C ARG A 1085 -15.76 31.17 -39.96
N GLY A 1086 -15.54 30.69 -38.73
CA GLY A 1086 -14.86 29.41 -38.49
C GLY A 1086 -13.38 29.44 -38.08
N GLY A 1087 -13.02 30.21 -37.05
CA GLY A 1087 -11.66 30.16 -36.47
C GLY A 1087 -11.27 28.85 -35.76
N ALA A 1088 -12.18 27.87 -35.64
CA ALA A 1088 -11.96 26.64 -34.87
C ALA A 1088 -11.43 25.45 -35.69
N GLN A 1089 -11.58 25.44 -37.02
CA GLN A 1089 -11.14 24.31 -37.86
C GLN A 1089 -9.72 24.46 -38.41
N ILE A 1090 -9.19 25.69 -38.50
CA ILE A 1090 -7.82 25.93 -38.97
C ILE A 1090 -6.78 25.51 -37.92
N GLN A 1091 -7.08 25.69 -36.62
CA GLN A 1091 -6.20 25.24 -35.54
C GLN A 1091 -6.07 23.70 -35.53
N GLN A 1092 -7.19 22.96 -35.61
CA GLN A 1092 -7.17 21.49 -35.65
C GLN A 1092 -6.61 20.92 -36.96
N ALA A 1093 -6.65 21.66 -38.07
CA ALA A 1093 -5.99 21.26 -39.32
C ALA A 1093 -4.46 21.43 -39.25
N ALA A 1094 -3.98 22.51 -38.63
CA ALA A 1094 -2.55 22.72 -38.37
C ALA A 1094 -2.00 21.65 -37.40
N GLU A 1095 -2.69 21.42 -36.27
CA GLU A 1095 -2.30 20.41 -35.27
C GLU A 1095 -2.36 18.95 -35.79
N ARG A 1096 -3.09 18.67 -36.87
CA ARG A 1096 -3.10 17.36 -37.53
C ARG A 1096 -1.98 17.17 -38.55
N LEU A 1097 -1.41 18.24 -39.10
CA LEU A 1097 -0.27 18.18 -40.02
C LEU A 1097 1.08 18.03 -39.29
N GLU A 1098 1.18 18.48 -38.04
CA GLU A 1098 2.39 18.38 -37.21
C GLU A 1098 2.58 17.03 -36.49
N ARG A 1099 1.63 16.08 -36.57
CA ARG A 1099 1.72 14.79 -35.84
C ARG A 1099 2.48 13.67 -36.55
N ASN A 1100 3.02 13.90 -37.74
CA ASN A 1100 3.79 12.93 -38.52
C ASN A 1100 5.30 13.17 -38.51
N TYR A 1101 5.83 13.78 -37.44
CA TYR A 1101 7.27 13.83 -37.17
C TYR A 1101 7.81 12.46 -36.70
N VAL A 1102 9.13 12.33 -36.73
CA VAL A 1102 9.88 11.13 -36.28
C VAL A 1102 9.40 10.67 -34.91
N ASP A 1103 9.36 9.34 -34.68
CA ASP A 1103 8.92 8.74 -33.42
C ASP A 1103 9.62 9.44 -32.24
N SER A 1104 8.80 9.94 -31.30
CA SER A 1104 9.27 10.66 -30.11
C SER A 1104 10.26 9.82 -29.29
N ARG A 1105 10.15 8.48 -29.34
CA ARG A 1105 11.13 7.57 -28.72
C ARG A 1105 12.50 7.67 -29.40
N GLN A 1106 12.56 7.71 -30.73
CA GLN A 1106 13.83 7.85 -31.47
C GLN A 1106 14.49 9.21 -31.19
N LEU A 1107 13.72 10.29 -31.11
CA LEU A 1107 14.25 11.63 -30.77
C LEU A 1107 14.87 11.64 -29.36
N LYS A 1108 14.19 11.04 -28.36
CA LYS A 1108 14.75 10.90 -27.00
C LYS A 1108 16.03 10.06 -26.95
N VAL A 1109 16.13 8.98 -27.73
CA VAL A 1109 17.36 8.19 -27.84
C VAL A 1109 18.49 9.01 -28.47
N CYS A 1110 18.20 9.79 -29.52
CA CYS A 1110 19.16 10.70 -30.14
C CYS A 1110 19.71 11.75 -29.15
N ALA A 1111 18.83 12.39 -28.35
CA ALA A 1111 19.26 13.28 -27.27
C ALA A 1111 20.14 12.54 -26.23
N THR A 1112 19.77 11.31 -25.86
CA THR A 1112 20.54 10.49 -24.92
C THR A 1112 21.95 10.18 -25.45
N CYS A 1113 22.11 9.82 -26.73
CA CYS A 1113 23.41 9.59 -27.35
C CYS A 1113 24.27 10.86 -27.42
N PHE A 1114 23.65 12.03 -27.61
CA PHE A 1114 24.33 13.32 -27.51
C PHE A 1114 24.86 13.58 -26.09
N ASP A 1115 24.00 13.45 -25.08
CA ASP A 1115 24.36 13.69 -23.68
C ASP A 1115 25.44 12.70 -23.19
N LEU A 1116 25.38 11.44 -23.63
CA LEU A 1116 26.45 10.45 -23.41
C LEU A 1116 27.78 10.90 -24.05
N SER A 1117 27.77 11.32 -25.32
CA SER A 1117 28.96 11.80 -26.04
C SER A 1117 29.60 13.01 -25.34
N VAL A 1118 28.79 13.98 -24.91
CA VAL A 1118 29.26 15.14 -24.12
C VAL A 1118 29.84 14.68 -22.79
N SER A 1119 29.18 13.76 -22.08
CA SER A 1119 29.66 13.30 -20.77
C SER A 1119 31.00 12.55 -20.86
N LEU A 1120 31.23 11.75 -21.90
CA LEU A 1120 32.51 11.06 -22.15
C LEU A 1120 33.63 12.04 -22.50
N LEU A 1121 33.35 13.06 -23.32
CA LEU A 1121 34.30 14.16 -23.55
C LEU A 1121 34.69 14.89 -22.24
N ARG A 1122 33.76 15.05 -21.28
CA ARG A 1122 34.10 15.64 -19.97
C ARG A 1122 34.97 14.74 -19.11
N VAL A 1123 34.85 13.42 -19.19
CA VAL A 1123 35.78 12.50 -18.50
C VAL A 1123 37.17 12.53 -19.13
N LEU A 1124 37.28 12.71 -20.45
CA LEU A 1124 38.59 12.97 -21.09
C LEU A 1124 39.18 14.33 -20.66
N GLU A 1125 38.37 15.40 -20.63
CA GLU A 1125 38.78 16.72 -20.12
C GLU A 1125 39.28 16.63 -18.66
N MET A 1126 38.58 15.88 -17.81
CA MET A 1126 38.98 15.57 -16.44
C MET A 1126 40.34 14.87 -16.39
N THR A 1127 40.51 13.74 -17.08
CA THR A 1127 41.72 12.92 -16.97
C THR A 1127 42.96 13.69 -17.44
N ILE A 1128 42.84 14.46 -18.53
CA ILE A 1128 43.92 15.32 -19.04
C ILE A 1128 44.23 16.48 -18.08
N THR A 1129 43.25 16.98 -17.34
CA THR A 1129 43.45 18.03 -16.33
C THR A 1129 44.14 17.51 -15.07
N LEU A 1130 43.85 16.27 -14.65
CA LEU A 1130 44.40 15.67 -13.43
C LEU A 1130 45.78 15.05 -13.63
N VAL A 1131 46.00 14.41 -14.78
CA VAL A 1131 47.20 13.60 -15.08
C VAL A 1131 47.62 13.79 -16.55
N PRO A 1132 48.03 15.01 -16.96
CA PRO A 1132 48.42 15.31 -18.35
C PRO A 1132 49.58 14.44 -18.86
N GLU A 1133 50.45 13.97 -17.97
CA GLU A 1133 51.58 13.08 -18.26
C GLU A 1133 51.18 11.77 -18.96
N ILE A 1134 49.94 11.26 -18.80
CA ILE A 1134 49.48 10.06 -19.53
C ILE A 1134 49.38 10.27 -21.05
N PHE A 1135 49.25 11.52 -21.51
CA PHE A 1135 49.15 11.87 -22.92
C PHE A 1135 50.42 12.55 -23.48
N LEU A 1136 51.26 13.11 -22.60
CA LEU A 1136 52.35 14.01 -22.96
C LEU A 1136 53.74 13.49 -22.57
N ASP A 1137 53.84 12.48 -21.68
CA ASP A 1137 55.10 11.83 -21.35
C ASP A 1137 55.44 10.77 -22.40
N TRP A 1138 56.41 11.08 -23.26
CA TRP A 1138 56.92 10.20 -24.31
C TRP A 1138 57.71 9.00 -23.77
N ALA A 1139 58.09 8.97 -22.48
CA ALA A 1139 58.69 7.80 -21.86
C ALA A 1139 57.68 6.67 -21.60
N ARG A 1140 56.37 6.99 -21.57
CA ARG A 1140 55.29 5.99 -21.44
C ARG A 1140 54.91 5.44 -22.83
N PRO A 1141 54.98 4.11 -23.06
CA PRO A 1141 54.76 3.53 -24.39
C PRO A 1141 53.32 3.70 -24.93
N THR A 1142 52.36 4.03 -24.07
CA THR A 1142 50.95 4.20 -24.44
C THR A 1142 50.56 5.65 -24.79
N SER A 1143 51.39 6.65 -24.45
CA SER A 1143 51.04 8.07 -24.60
C SER A 1143 50.77 8.46 -26.06
N GLU A 1144 51.67 8.08 -26.98
CA GLU A 1144 51.50 8.37 -28.41
C GLU A 1144 50.20 7.77 -28.97
N MET A 1145 49.91 6.51 -28.62
CA MET A 1145 48.71 5.82 -29.07
C MET A 1145 47.44 6.52 -28.56
N LEU A 1146 47.38 6.84 -27.26
CA LEU A 1146 46.23 7.50 -26.64
C LEU A 1146 46.03 8.91 -27.21
N LEU A 1147 47.11 9.69 -27.36
CA LEU A 1147 47.07 11.03 -27.94
C LEU A 1147 46.61 11.01 -29.40
N ARG A 1148 47.10 10.06 -30.21
CA ARG A 1148 46.70 9.90 -31.61
C ARG A 1148 45.22 9.54 -31.76
N ARG A 1149 44.71 8.61 -30.94
CA ARG A 1149 43.29 8.24 -30.92
C ARG A 1149 42.40 9.39 -30.46
N LEU A 1150 42.83 10.13 -29.43
CA LEU A 1150 42.13 11.33 -28.95
C LEU A 1150 42.06 12.40 -30.05
N ALA A 1151 43.19 12.74 -30.68
CA ALA A 1151 43.24 13.74 -31.75
C ALA A 1151 42.35 13.36 -32.96
N GLN A 1152 42.29 12.08 -33.33
CA GLN A 1152 41.36 11.58 -34.36
C GLN A 1152 39.90 11.83 -33.97
N LEU A 1153 39.50 11.49 -32.74
CA LEU A 1153 38.13 11.68 -32.26
C LEU A 1153 37.74 13.15 -32.12
N LEU A 1154 38.62 14.01 -31.59
CA LEU A 1154 38.34 15.46 -31.50
C LEU A 1154 38.16 16.08 -32.89
N ASN A 1155 38.99 15.70 -33.86
CA ASN A 1155 38.82 16.13 -35.25
C ASN A 1155 37.51 15.62 -35.87
N GLN A 1156 37.12 14.37 -35.58
CA GLN A 1156 35.83 13.82 -36.03
C GLN A 1156 34.64 14.59 -35.42
N VAL A 1157 34.69 14.94 -34.14
CA VAL A 1157 33.65 15.74 -33.47
C VAL A 1157 33.58 17.14 -34.07
N LEU A 1158 34.71 17.86 -34.17
CA LEU A 1158 34.76 19.20 -34.75
C LEU A 1158 34.22 19.22 -36.18
N ASN A 1159 34.75 18.38 -37.07
CA ASN A 1159 34.32 18.33 -38.47
C ASN A 1159 32.82 18.02 -38.66
N ARG A 1160 32.17 17.35 -37.70
CA ARG A 1160 30.74 17.00 -37.77
C ARG A 1160 29.82 18.01 -37.07
N VAL A 1161 30.36 18.83 -36.17
CA VAL A 1161 29.59 19.86 -35.43
C VAL A 1161 29.77 21.25 -36.04
N THR A 1162 30.98 21.64 -36.45
CA THR A 1162 31.29 23.03 -36.88
C THR A 1162 31.20 23.28 -38.38
N ALA A 1163 31.05 22.26 -39.22
CA ALA A 1163 31.01 22.44 -40.68
C ALA A 1163 29.77 23.25 -41.14
N GLU A 1164 29.96 24.27 -41.97
CA GLU A 1164 28.85 25.13 -42.41
C GLU A 1164 27.73 24.34 -43.13
N ARG A 1165 26.46 24.65 -42.79
CA ARG A 1165 25.24 24.08 -43.40
C ARG A 1165 25.08 22.56 -43.26
N ASN A 1166 25.77 21.95 -42.29
CA ASN A 1166 25.71 20.52 -42.00
C ASN A 1166 24.33 20.08 -41.43
N LEU A 1167 24.17 18.78 -41.16
CA LEU A 1167 22.91 18.22 -40.62
C LEU A 1167 22.66 18.57 -39.15
N PHE A 1168 23.71 18.73 -38.34
CA PHE A 1168 23.63 19.09 -36.93
C PHE A 1168 23.07 20.51 -36.75
N ASP A 1169 23.60 21.48 -37.51
CA ASP A 1169 23.14 22.87 -37.55
C ASP A 1169 21.65 22.99 -37.93
N ARG A 1170 21.21 22.18 -38.91
CA ARG A 1170 19.78 22.08 -39.27
C ARG A 1170 18.92 21.55 -38.13
N VAL A 1171 19.36 20.49 -37.43
CA VAL A 1171 18.59 19.89 -36.32
C VAL A 1171 18.47 20.86 -35.14
N VAL A 1172 19.56 21.54 -34.77
CA VAL A 1172 19.55 22.57 -33.71
C VAL A 1172 18.64 23.74 -34.09
N THR A 1173 18.69 24.18 -35.35
CA THR A 1173 17.84 25.27 -35.84
C THR A 1173 16.35 24.91 -35.89
N LEU A 1174 16.00 23.64 -36.17
CA LEU A 1174 14.62 23.15 -36.26
C LEU A 1174 13.90 23.07 -34.91
N ARG A 1175 14.62 23.05 -33.77
CA ARG A 1175 14.06 22.97 -32.40
C ARG A 1175 12.96 21.90 -32.26
N LEU A 1176 13.27 20.68 -32.72
CA LEU A 1176 12.34 19.55 -32.64
C LEU A 1176 12.04 19.20 -31.17
N PRO A 1177 10.77 18.94 -30.80
CA PRO A 1177 10.42 18.55 -29.43
C PRO A 1177 11.07 17.22 -29.06
N GLY A 1178 11.79 17.20 -27.93
CA GLY A 1178 12.60 16.06 -27.47
C GLY A 1178 14.08 16.09 -27.86
N LEU A 1179 14.57 17.17 -28.51
CA LEU A 1179 16.00 17.41 -28.78
C LEU A 1179 16.53 18.69 -28.12
N GLU A 1180 15.88 19.19 -27.07
CA GLU A 1180 16.18 20.48 -26.45
C GLU A 1180 17.58 20.55 -25.79
N SER A 1181 18.20 19.42 -25.45
CA SER A 1181 19.58 19.36 -24.94
C SER A 1181 20.65 19.42 -26.04
N VAL A 1182 20.29 19.18 -27.31
CA VAL A 1182 21.22 19.11 -28.44
C VAL A 1182 21.55 20.52 -28.96
N ASP A 1183 22.71 21.03 -28.54
CA ASP A 1183 23.20 22.36 -28.88
C ASP A 1183 24.71 22.32 -29.20
N HIS A 1184 25.22 23.27 -29.98
CA HIS A 1184 26.66 23.40 -30.28
C HIS A 1184 27.49 23.67 -29.01
N TYR A 1185 26.96 24.44 -28.06
CA TYR A 1185 27.69 24.88 -26.87
C TYR A 1185 28.22 23.71 -25.99
N PRO A 1186 27.38 22.78 -25.47
CA PRO A 1186 27.83 21.78 -24.49
C PRO A 1186 28.95 20.86 -25.03
N ILE A 1187 28.91 20.52 -26.33
CA ILE A 1187 29.90 19.65 -26.98
C ILE A 1187 31.19 20.40 -27.35
N LEU A 1188 31.11 21.58 -27.96
CA LEU A 1188 32.30 22.35 -28.35
C LEU A 1188 33.09 22.81 -27.12
N VAL A 1189 32.41 23.17 -26.03
CA VAL A 1189 33.06 23.57 -24.79
C VAL A 1189 33.82 22.42 -24.11
N ALA A 1190 33.44 21.16 -24.34
CA ALA A 1190 34.20 19.99 -23.87
C ALA A 1190 35.48 19.79 -24.70
N VAL A 1191 35.33 19.84 -26.03
CA VAL A 1191 36.46 19.73 -26.97
C VAL A 1191 37.49 20.85 -26.76
N THR A 1192 37.05 22.10 -26.64
CA THR A 1192 37.95 23.24 -26.39
C THR A 1192 38.67 23.10 -25.05
N GLY A 1193 38.00 22.59 -24.01
CA GLY A 1193 38.65 22.36 -22.71
C GLY A 1193 39.78 21.34 -22.77
N ILE A 1194 39.57 20.24 -23.50
CA ILE A 1194 40.60 19.23 -23.77
C ILE A 1194 41.79 19.86 -24.51
N LEU A 1195 41.54 20.57 -25.61
CA LEU A 1195 42.57 21.20 -26.43
C LEU A 1195 43.38 22.24 -25.63
N VAL A 1196 42.71 23.10 -24.86
CA VAL A 1196 43.36 24.10 -24.01
C VAL A 1196 44.26 23.43 -22.97
N ARG A 1197 43.88 22.31 -22.36
CA ARG A 1197 44.75 21.62 -21.39
C ARG A 1197 45.92 20.88 -22.02
N LEU A 1198 45.74 20.25 -23.18
CA LEU A 1198 46.86 19.67 -23.93
C LEU A 1198 47.87 20.75 -24.37
N LEU A 1199 47.41 21.95 -24.76
CA LEU A 1199 48.28 23.06 -25.16
C LEU A 1199 48.97 23.76 -23.99
N VAL A 1200 48.32 23.86 -22.82
CA VAL A 1200 48.89 24.52 -21.62
C VAL A 1200 49.87 23.62 -20.87
N HIS A 1201 49.69 22.29 -20.90
CA HIS A 1201 50.59 21.33 -20.26
C HIS A 1201 51.55 20.62 -21.23
N GLY A 1202 51.41 20.85 -22.53
CA GLY A 1202 52.39 20.41 -23.53
C GLY A 1202 53.78 20.93 -23.20
N PRO A 1203 54.85 20.23 -23.63
CA PRO A 1203 56.20 20.76 -23.48
C PRO A 1203 56.25 22.15 -24.12
N ALA A 1204 56.66 23.16 -23.34
CA ALA A 1204 56.88 24.50 -23.85
C ALA A 1204 57.84 24.38 -25.04
N SER A 1205 57.40 24.83 -26.21
CA SER A 1205 58.14 24.70 -27.46
C SER A 1205 59.53 25.30 -27.30
N GLY A 1206 60.56 24.47 -27.49
CA GLY A 1206 61.92 24.93 -27.77
C GLY A 1206 62.03 25.57 -29.15
#